data_AF-A0A7D7LRP2-F1
#
_entry.id   AF-A0A7D7LRP2-F1
#
_cell.length_a   1.000
_cell.length_b   1.000
_cell.length_c   1.000
_cell.angle_alpha   90.00
_cell.angle_beta   90.00
_cell.angle_gamma   90.00
#
_symmetry.space_group_name_H-M   'P 1'
#
loop_
_entity.id
_entity.type
_entity.pdbx_description
1 polymer ?
#
loop_
_entity_poly.entity_id
_entity_poly.type
_entity_poly.pdbx_seq_one_letter_code
_entity_poly.pdbx_strand_id
1 'polypeptide(L)'
;MTRWFDERIVEPGRLPLLILLLAFVLTFLFIRFSVRMIRAEVSWWPGNVTPGGLHVHHVFFGMMLMLLSGFGFVAVDPLRTPVVDCILAALFGIGSALVLDEFALILHLRDVYWSEEGRASIDAVFVAIAIGLLFLLGLQPFGAFDIVGEIRDETDTAARIAVTAVVVLNVILAVITLLKGKVWTGLVGMFIPILLWFGALRLARPQSPWARWRYTTRERKMARATDREQRYREPVMRRKIILQEAVAGRFGLPDKPPPPVPVAAVDTVNEPVPGAFVTALRWRRTRKELRAVPIWRLPVVLVTLAIVAAWFTVGFDQLLELEVDPGTLATLLSVIAGSMATLTGLVFTAVTLAMQFGASSISVRVIPMLQQEPVMRWSTGFFLATFVYSVIIAIDLSVGEPDSPTPGLSTAIAFVLTTASAYLFIALVGKVGTILNTARLLQWIADDGRAAILRQYQMPPAPPGEESDHPRNPDPANPDPANPDPANPDPANPDAGEPPEDAATEREALVDDARSVIPLGEVNAHGRVLLAVNGDRLRRLALGWGVRIDVLVAVGDHVPRGHPVVAIIGDPTPVITARVLGCLLFGDSHQPSVSPAAALQAISDIALKAMSAGSNDPSVVVQALDHTEDLLLFLAPRVSAEARAPLTSVRGIRRSWADYVAIGTDEIRRHSAGQAQVQRRLRALFESLLTGCAPAQRVAVVERLAVLDGQAACEWQDDLDRKLAGAADRQGYGSEFGGS
;
A
#
# COMPACT_ATOMS: atom_id res chain seq x y z
N MET A 1 32.69 -37.69 -31.06
CA MET A 1 32.67 -36.78 -29.90
C MET A 1 33.43 -35.50 -30.22
N THR A 2 34.73 -35.56 -30.52
CA THR A 2 35.57 -34.39 -30.89
C THR A 2 35.05 -33.61 -32.10
N ARG A 3 34.81 -34.28 -33.24
CA ARG A 3 34.26 -33.62 -34.44
C ARG A 3 32.90 -32.92 -34.21
N TRP A 4 32.01 -33.51 -33.42
CA TRP A 4 30.71 -32.91 -33.08
C TRP A 4 30.87 -31.69 -32.16
N PHE A 5 31.80 -31.75 -31.20
CA PHE A 5 32.09 -30.66 -30.29
C PHE A 5 32.67 -29.46 -31.05
N ASP A 6 33.58 -29.71 -31.98
CA ASP A 6 34.17 -28.67 -32.80
C ASP A 6 33.11 -28.02 -33.71
N GLU A 7 32.34 -28.81 -34.48
CA GLU A 7 31.34 -28.32 -35.44
C GLU A 7 30.13 -27.62 -34.80
N ARG A 8 29.70 -28.03 -33.59
CA ARG A 8 28.45 -27.53 -32.97
C ARG A 8 28.66 -26.53 -31.84
N ILE A 9 29.85 -26.49 -31.23
CA ILE A 9 30.11 -25.68 -30.03
C ILE A 9 31.26 -24.70 -30.27
N VAL A 10 32.39 -25.16 -30.81
CA VAL A 10 33.58 -24.32 -31.00
C VAL A 10 33.43 -23.42 -32.22
N GLU A 11 33.15 -23.98 -33.40
CA GLU A 11 32.99 -23.23 -34.65
C GLU A 11 31.87 -22.17 -34.60
N PRO A 12 30.70 -22.41 -33.96
CA PRO A 12 29.65 -21.39 -33.83
C PRO A 12 29.88 -20.35 -32.73
N GLY A 13 31.05 -20.35 -32.07
CA GLY A 13 31.38 -19.40 -31.00
C GLY A 13 30.61 -19.62 -29.69
N ARG A 14 30.04 -20.80 -29.45
CA ARG A 14 29.19 -21.10 -28.28
C ARG A 14 29.98 -21.62 -27.08
N LEU A 15 31.30 -21.75 -27.20
CA LEU A 15 32.17 -22.24 -26.15
C LEU A 15 32.05 -21.44 -24.83
N PRO A 16 32.06 -20.09 -24.81
CA PRO A 16 31.87 -19.34 -23.56
C PRO A 16 30.51 -19.61 -22.92
N LEU A 17 29.45 -19.78 -23.72
CA LEU A 17 28.11 -20.06 -23.23
C LEU A 17 27.99 -21.45 -22.60
N LEU A 18 28.67 -22.45 -23.17
CA LEU A 18 28.80 -23.78 -22.56
C LEU A 18 29.51 -23.71 -21.20
N ILE A 19 30.63 -22.97 -21.14
CA ILE A 19 31.42 -22.82 -19.91
C ILE A 19 30.62 -22.09 -18.83
N LEU A 20 29.86 -21.04 -19.19
CA LEU A 20 28.93 -20.37 -18.30
C LEU A 20 27.91 -21.34 -17.70
N LEU A 21 27.25 -22.14 -18.55
CA LEU A 21 26.22 -23.09 -18.11
C LEU A 21 26.82 -24.16 -17.19
N LEU A 22 27.99 -24.69 -17.53
CA LEU A 22 28.68 -25.70 -16.73
C LEU A 22 29.10 -25.13 -15.37
N ALA A 23 29.72 -23.96 -15.35
CA ALA A 23 30.12 -23.26 -14.12
C ALA A 23 28.89 -22.97 -13.23
N PHE A 24 27.80 -22.50 -13.83
CA PHE A 24 26.53 -22.26 -13.15
C PHE A 24 25.98 -23.52 -12.46
N VAL A 25 25.85 -24.63 -13.19
CA VAL A 25 25.30 -25.88 -12.66
C VAL A 25 26.18 -26.45 -11.55
N LEU A 26 27.51 -26.48 -11.76
CA LEU A 26 28.45 -27.02 -10.78
C LEU A 26 28.46 -26.19 -9.50
N THR A 27 28.48 -24.86 -9.60
CA THR A 27 28.42 -23.97 -8.43
C THR A 27 27.10 -24.13 -7.68
N PHE A 28 25.96 -24.18 -8.37
CA PHE A 28 24.67 -24.38 -7.73
C PHE A 28 24.60 -25.71 -6.94
N LEU A 29 25.04 -26.81 -7.56
CA LEU A 29 25.11 -28.11 -6.90
C LEU A 29 26.06 -28.09 -5.70
N PHE A 30 27.21 -27.43 -5.83
CA PHE A 30 28.19 -27.30 -4.75
C PHE A 30 27.62 -26.55 -3.54
N ILE A 31 26.94 -25.43 -3.75
CA ILE A 31 26.35 -24.64 -2.65
C ILE A 31 25.21 -25.42 -1.99
N ARG A 32 24.35 -26.09 -2.78
CA ARG A 32 23.29 -26.96 -2.22
C ARG A 32 23.83 -28.11 -1.40
N PHE A 33 24.91 -28.73 -1.87
CA PHE A 33 25.62 -29.74 -1.12
C PHE A 33 26.19 -29.15 0.18
N SER A 34 26.85 -27.99 0.12
CA SER A 34 27.38 -27.28 1.28
C SER A 34 26.30 -27.01 2.34
N VAL A 35 25.16 -26.44 1.96
CA VAL A 35 24.03 -26.16 2.87
C VAL A 35 23.49 -27.45 3.49
N ARG A 36 23.41 -28.54 2.72
CA ARG A 36 22.99 -29.85 3.23
C ARG A 36 23.96 -30.39 4.28
N MET A 37 25.26 -30.27 4.04
CA MET A 37 26.31 -30.72 4.96
C MET A 37 26.33 -29.90 6.26
N ILE A 38 26.08 -28.59 6.17
CA ILE A 38 25.94 -27.70 7.33
C ILE A 38 24.71 -28.09 8.17
N ARG A 39 23.55 -28.33 7.53
CA ARG A 39 22.32 -28.77 8.23
C ARG A 39 22.44 -30.17 8.84
N ALA A 40 23.27 -31.02 8.25
CA ALA A 40 23.54 -32.37 8.77
C ALA A 40 24.66 -32.39 9.84
N GLU A 41 25.15 -31.21 10.27
CA GLU A 41 26.17 -31.04 11.31
C GLU A 41 27.43 -31.91 11.11
N VAL A 42 27.88 -32.02 9.86
CA VAL A 42 28.98 -32.91 9.52
C VAL A 42 30.33 -32.28 9.89
N SER A 43 31.09 -32.98 10.73
CA SER A 43 32.31 -32.47 11.39
C SER A 43 33.49 -32.13 10.48
N TRP A 44 33.56 -32.65 9.25
CA TRP A 44 34.66 -32.36 8.31
C TRP A 44 34.39 -31.16 7.38
N TRP A 45 33.19 -30.57 7.42
CA TRP A 45 32.83 -29.44 6.56
C TRP A 45 33.06 -28.11 7.30
N PRO A 46 33.65 -27.07 6.65
CA PRO A 46 34.13 -25.84 7.32
C PRO A 46 33.05 -24.91 7.92
N GLY A 47 31.80 -25.37 8.08
CA GLY A 47 30.73 -24.61 8.73
C GLY A 47 30.42 -23.27 8.06
N ASN A 48 29.78 -22.36 8.80
CA ASN A 48 29.48 -21.00 8.34
C ASN A 48 30.70 -20.08 8.48
N VAL A 49 30.98 -19.30 7.44
CA VAL A 49 32.05 -18.29 7.47
C VAL A 49 31.49 -16.97 8.04
N THR A 50 31.92 -16.59 9.25
CA THR A 50 31.52 -15.33 9.91
C THR A 50 32.75 -14.51 10.33
N PRO A 51 33.28 -13.63 9.47
CA PRO A 51 34.32 -12.68 9.87
C PRO A 51 33.69 -11.59 10.75
N GLY A 52 34.05 -11.54 12.04
CA GLY A 52 33.70 -10.41 12.93
C GLY A 52 32.22 -10.22 13.28
N GLY A 53 31.39 -11.27 13.19
CA GLY A 53 29.96 -11.22 13.54
C GLY A 53 29.03 -10.67 12.44
N LEU A 54 29.56 -10.32 11.27
CA LEU A 54 28.76 -9.92 10.10
C LEU A 54 28.49 -11.14 9.19
N HIS A 55 27.23 -11.55 9.08
CA HIS A 55 26.81 -12.61 8.16
C HIS A 55 26.65 -12.07 6.73
N VAL A 56 27.72 -12.14 5.94
CA VAL A 56 27.66 -11.81 4.50
C VAL A 56 27.03 -12.98 3.74
N HIS A 57 25.85 -12.76 3.17
CA HIS A 57 25.18 -13.76 2.34
C HIS A 57 25.96 -13.96 1.04
N HIS A 58 26.06 -15.20 0.57
CA HIS A 58 26.84 -15.56 -0.61
C HIS A 58 26.36 -14.88 -1.91
N VAL A 59 25.12 -14.39 -1.93
CA VAL A 59 24.56 -13.51 -2.97
C VAL A 59 25.41 -12.25 -3.22
N PHE A 60 26.05 -11.69 -2.19
CA PHE A 60 26.91 -10.51 -2.33
C PHE A 60 28.12 -10.78 -3.23
N PHE A 61 28.81 -11.90 -2.99
CA PHE A 61 29.91 -12.35 -3.84
C PHE A 61 29.42 -12.67 -5.25
N GLY A 62 28.22 -13.25 -5.37
CA GLY A 62 27.57 -13.50 -6.65
C GLY A 62 27.36 -12.24 -7.49
N MET A 63 26.80 -11.18 -6.91
CA MET A 63 26.62 -9.89 -7.58
C MET A 63 27.96 -9.28 -8.00
N MET A 64 28.99 -9.36 -7.15
CA MET A 64 30.29 -8.80 -7.45
C MET A 64 30.98 -9.52 -8.62
N LEU A 65 30.88 -10.86 -8.67
CA LEU A 65 31.38 -11.65 -9.80
C LEU A 65 30.64 -11.34 -11.11
N MET A 66 29.31 -11.17 -11.06
CA MET A 66 28.52 -10.78 -12.24
C MET A 66 28.89 -9.38 -12.74
N LEU A 67 29.07 -8.41 -11.85
CA LEU A 67 29.45 -7.04 -12.20
C LEU A 67 30.86 -6.98 -12.79
N LEU A 68 31.83 -7.62 -12.15
CA LEU A 68 33.22 -7.68 -12.64
C LEU A 68 33.31 -8.40 -13.98
N SER A 69 32.58 -9.51 -14.16
CA SER A 69 32.53 -10.23 -15.42
C SER A 69 31.85 -9.41 -16.53
N GLY A 70 30.68 -8.83 -16.24
CA GLY A 70 29.94 -8.01 -17.20
C GLY A 70 30.70 -6.76 -17.64
N PHE A 71 31.35 -6.07 -16.70
CA PHE A 71 32.26 -4.96 -17.01
C PHE A 71 33.49 -5.45 -17.78
N GLY A 72 34.05 -6.60 -17.41
CA GLY A 72 35.17 -7.23 -18.11
C GLY A 72 34.87 -7.52 -19.58
N PHE A 73 33.66 -8.01 -19.90
CA PHE A 73 33.22 -8.20 -21.28
C PHE A 73 33.21 -6.91 -22.09
N VAL A 74 32.89 -5.76 -21.47
CA VAL A 74 32.89 -4.45 -22.13
C VAL A 74 34.30 -3.87 -22.22
N ALA A 75 35.06 -3.92 -21.13
CA ALA A 75 36.39 -3.31 -21.04
C ALA A 75 37.44 -4.02 -21.90
N VAL A 76 37.29 -5.33 -22.09
CA VAL A 76 38.24 -6.18 -22.84
C VAL A 76 37.71 -6.50 -24.24
N ASP A 77 36.58 -5.91 -24.65
CA ASP A 77 36.00 -6.06 -25.99
C ASP A 77 37.01 -5.79 -27.13
N PRO A 78 37.92 -4.80 -27.05
CA PRO A 78 38.93 -4.58 -28.10
C PRO A 78 39.98 -5.70 -28.22
N LEU A 79 40.13 -6.55 -27.21
CA LEU A 79 41.19 -7.55 -27.08
C LEU A 79 40.71 -9.00 -27.32
N ARG A 80 39.46 -9.20 -27.77
CA ARG A 80 38.73 -10.50 -27.83
C ARG A 80 39.64 -11.73 -27.98
N THR A 81 39.89 -12.42 -26.87
CA THR A 81 40.54 -13.74 -26.90
C THR A 81 39.57 -14.82 -26.39
N PRO A 82 39.51 -16.00 -27.03
CA PRO A 82 38.59 -17.08 -26.63
C PRO A 82 38.75 -17.51 -25.17
N VAL A 83 39.97 -17.41 -24.64
CA VAL A 83 40.31 -17.78 -23.26
C VAL A 83 39.72 -16.77 -22.27
N VAL A 84 39.86 -15.46 -22.54
CA VAL A 84 39.30 -14.42 -21.68
C VAL A 84 37.77 -14.49 -21.67
N ASP A 85 37.14 -14.72 -22.82
CA ASP A 85 35.69 -14.87 -22.90
C ASP A 85 35.19 -16.07 -22.09
N CYS A 86 35.91 -17.21 -22.14
CA CYS A 86 35.56 -18.38 -21.33
C CYS A 86 35.73 -18.13 -19.82
N ILE A 87 36.79 -17.42 -19.41
CA ILE A 87 37.01 -17.08 -18.00
C ILE A 87 35.91 -16.13 -17.50
N LEU A 88 35.62 -15.07 -18.25
CA LEU A 88 34.57 -14.12 -17.91
C LEU A 88 33.21 -14.82 -17.87
N ALA A 89 32.91 -15.69 -18.83
CA ALA A 89 31.68 -16.47 -18.86
C ALA A 89 31.57 -17.44 -17.67
N ALA A 90 32.67 -18.09 -17.26
CA ALA A 90 32.71 -18.92 -16.06
C ALA A 90 32.42 -18.10 -14.79
N LEU A 91 33.08 -16.95 -14.63
CA LEU A 91 32.86 -16.05 -13.49
C LEU A 91 31.40 -15.55 -13.44
N PHE A 92 30.82 -15.23 -14.61
CA PHE A 92 29.42 -14.86 -14.71
C PHE A 92 28.49 -16.00 -14.31
N GLY A 93 28.79 -17.23 -14.75
CA GLY A 93 28.04 -18.44 -14.41
C GLY A 93 28.08 -18.75 -12.91
N ILE A 94 29.26 -18.68 -12.30
CA ILE A 94 29.45 -18.83 -10.84
C ILE A 94 28.65 -17.75 -10.10
N GLY A 95 28.80 -16.48 -10.50
CA GLY A 95 28.10 -15.37 -9.86
C GLY A 95 26.58 -15.50 -9.96
N SER A 96 26.08 -15.86 -11.14
CA SER A 96 24.65 -16.09 -11.38
C SER A 96 24.09 -17.24 -10.54
N ALA A 97 24.86 -18.31 -10.34
CA ALA A 97 24.45 -19.44 -9.51
C ALA A 97 24.32 -19.06 -8.03
N LEU A 98 25.27 -18.29 -7.50
CA LEU A 98 25.23 -17.77 -6.13
C LEU A 98 24.04 -16.82 -5.91
N VAL A 99 23.71 -16.00 -6.91
CA VAL A 99 22.56 -15.09 -6.83
C VAL A 99 21.23 -15.86 -6.90
N LEU A 100 21.12 -16.83 -7.81
CA LEU A 100 19.88 -17.61 -7.97
C LEU A 100 19.64 -18.63 -6.86
N ASP A 101 20.68 -19.07 -6.14
CA ASP A 101 20.48 -19.91 -4.96
C ASP A 101 19.63 -19.19 -3.89
N GLU A 102 19.85 -17.87 -3.78
CA GLU A 102 19.19 -16.96 -2.83
C GLU A 102 17.96 -16.26 -3.41
N PHE A 103 17.44 -16.74 -4.55
CA PHE A 103 16.32 -16.12 -5.28
C PHE A 103 15.10 -15.83 -4.40
N ALA A 104 14.81 -16.68 -3.42
CA ALA A 104 13.68 -16.48 -2.50
C ALA A 104 13.88 -15.25 -1.60
N LEU A 105 15.10 -15.04 -1.08
CA LEU A 105 15.48 -13.94 -0.21
C LEU A 105 15.58 -12.60 -0.96
N ILE A 106 15.97 -12.63 -2.24
CA ILE A 106 15.97 -11.43 -3.11
C ILE A 106 14.55 -10.87 -3.30
N LEU A 107 13.54 -11.74 -3.38
CA LEU A 107 12.14 -11.34 -3.57
C LEU A 107 11.38 -11.11 -2.26
N HIS A 108 11.77 -11.79 -1.17
CA HIS A 108 11.10 -11.75 0.12
C HIS A 108 12.10 -11.49 1.25
N LEU A 109 12.20 -10.24 1.66
CA LEU A 109 13.23 -9.71 2.57
C LEU A 109 12.92 -9.95 4.07
N ARG A 110 12.35 -11.11 4.47
CA ARG A 110 12.07 -11.43 5.89
C ARG A 110 12.38 -12.90 6.23
N ASP A 111 13.27 -13.08 7.21
CA ASP A 111 13.88 -14.33 7.70
C ASP A 111 12.95 -15.39 8.35
N VAL A 112 11.63 -15.32 8.17
CA VAL A 112 10.69 -16.17 8.93
C VAL A 112 9.51 -16.67 8.10
N TYR A 113 9.77 -17.59 7.15
CA TYR A 113 8.74 -18.42 6.51
C TYR A 113 9.30 -19.75 5.95
N TRP A 114 9.55 -20.71 6.85
CA TRP A 114 10.02 -22.04 6.50
C TRP A 114 8.89 -22.94 5.95
N SER A 115 8.98 -23.33 4.67
CA SER A 115 8.62 -24.66 4.11
C SER A 115 8.46 -24.64 2.56
N GLU A 116 8.27 -23.48 1.93
CA GLU A 116 8.06 -23.38 0.47
C GLU A 116 9.24 -22.79 -0.31
N GLU A 117 10.10 -22.00 0.33
CA GLU A 117 11.10 -21.13 -0.33
C GLU A 117 12.30 -21.90 -0.93
N GLY A 118 12.66 -23.05 -0.35
CA GLY A 118 13.67 -23.94 -0.94
C GLY A 118 13.28 -24.47 -2.32
N ARG A 119 11.98 -24.51 -2.65
CA ARG A 119 11.47 -24.95 -3.97
C ARG A 119 11.55 -23.84 -5.02
N ALA A 120 11.44 -22.57 -4.62
CA ALA A 120 11.38 -21.43 -5.53
C ALA A 120 12.74 -21.14 -6.19
N SER A 121 13.83 -21.24 -5.43
CA SER A 121 15.21 -21.13 -5.95
C SER A 121 15.55 -22.27 -6.92
N ILE A 122 15.12 -23.49 -6.62
CA ILE A 122 15.26 -24.65 -7.54
C ILE A 122 14.48 -24.43 -8.83
N ASP A 123 13.27 -23.87 -8.76
CA ASP A 123 12.48 -23.53 -9.95
C ASP A 123 13.17 -22.47 -10.81
N ALA A 124 13.73 -21.43 -10.20
CA ALA A 124 14.48 -20.39 -10.91
C ALA A 124 15.72 -20.95 -11.61
N VAL A 125 16.44 -21.88 -10.96
CA VAL A 125 17.62 -22.54 -11.52
C VAL A 125 17.27 -23.45 -12.69
N PHE A 126 16.20 -24.25 -12.60
CA PHE A 126 15.73 -25.05 -13.73
C PHE A 126 15.32 -24.18 -14.93
N VAL A 127 14.72 -23.01 -14.67
CA VAL A 127 14.43 -22.02 -15.72
C VAL A 127 15.72 -21.52 -16.36
N ALA A 128 16.72 -21.11 -15.56
CA ALA A 128 18.00 -20.61 -16.06
C ALA A 128 18.75 -21.67 -16.90
N ILE A 129 18.77 -22.93 -16.44
CA ILE A 129 19.36 -24.05 -17.19
C ILE A 129 18.62 -24.28 -18.51
N ALA A 130 17.28 -24.29 -18.48
CA ALA A 130 16.50 -24.49 -19.69
C ALA A 130 16.76 -23.38 -20.73
N ILE A 131 16.80 -22.12 -20.30
CA ILE A 131 17.14 -20.98 -21.17
C ILE A 131 18.57 -21.12 -21.71
N GLY A 132 19.54 -21.42 -20.84
CA GLY A 132 20.93 -21.62 -21.24
C GLY A 132 21.11 -22.73 -22.27
N LEU A 133 20.41 -23.86 -22.10
CA LEU A 133 20.39 -24.95 -23.07
C LEU A 133 19.76 -24.55 -24.40
N LEU A 134 18.69 -23.75 -24.40
CA LEU A 134 18.07 -23.24 -25.63
C LEU A 134 19.05 -22.35 -26.41
N PHE A 135 19.77 -21.44 -25.73
CA PHE A 135 20.83 -20.64 -26.35
C PHE A 135 21.99 -21.50 -26.86
N LEU A 136 22.38 -22.55 -26.12
CA LEU A 136 23.43 -23.47 -26.55
C LEU A 136 23.03 -24.26 -27.81
N LEU A 137 21.76 -24.63 -27.93
CA LEU A 137 21.19 -25.22 -29.14
C LEU A 137 21.13 -24.23 -30.31
N GLY A 138 21.34 -22.93 -30.05
CA GLY A 138 21.29 -21.87 -31.06
C GLY A 138 19.90 -21.31 -31.28
N LEU A 139 18.94 -21.69 -30.44
CA LEU A 139 17.61 -21.11 -30.47
C LEU A 139 17.69 -19.73 -29.83
N GLN A 140 17.35 -18.72 -30.62
CA GLN A 140 17.32 -17.34 -30.16
C GLN A 140 15.87 -16.91 -29.88
N PRO A 141 15.65 -16.04 -28.89
CA PRO A 141 14.32 -15.52 -28.62
C PRO A 141 13.82 -14.75 -29.85
N PHE A 142 12.61 -15.09 -30.29
CA PHE A 142 11.91 -14.51 -31.44
C PHE A 142 12.57 -14.73 -32.82
N GLY A 143 13.63 -15.56 -32.91
CA GLY A 143 14.42 -15.69 -34.14
C GLY A 143 15.12 -14.40 -34.56
N ALA A 144 15.37 -13.49 -33.61
CA ALA A 144 15.60 -12.09 -33.90
C ALA A 144 16.87 -11.81 -34.72
N PHE A 145 18.00 -12.51 -34.58
CA PHE A 145 19.22 -12.08 -35.28
C PHE A 145 19.27 -12.47 -36.76
N ASP A 146 18.70 -13.61 -37.16
CA ASP A 146 18.65 -13.99 -38.58
C ASP A 146 17.71 -13.04 -39.35
N ILE A 147 16.57 -12.68 -38.75
CA ILE A 147 15.59 -11.80 -39.37
C ILE A 147 16.02 -10.32 -39.28
N VAL A 148 16.67 -9.89 -38.18
CA VAL A 148 17.19 -8.52 -38.04
C VAL A 148 18.44 -8.29 -38.91
N GLY A 149 19.22 -9.34 -39.20
CA GLY A 149 20.28 -9.29 -40.22
C GLY A 149 19.72 -9.00 -41.62
N GLU A 150 18.67 -9.73 -42.03
CA GLU A 150 17.96 -9.48 -43.29
C GLU A 150 17.30 -8.08 -43.35
N ILE A 151 16.70 -7.60 -42.25
CA ILE A 151 16.11 -6.24 -42.15
C ILE A 151 17.13 -5.13 -42.44
N ARG A 152 18.39 -5.34 -42.01
CA ARG A 152 19.43 -4.31 -42.08
C ARG A 152 19.99 -4.16 -43.50
N ASP A 153 19.98 -5.25 -44.27
CA ASP A 153 20.49 -5.29 -45.66
C ASP A 153 19.38 -5.09 -46.72
N GLU A 154 18.09 -5.22 -46.38
CA GLU A 154 16.98 -4.96 -47.30
C GLU A 154 16.61 -3.46 -47.37
N THR A 155 16.55 -2.92 -48.61
CA THR A 155 16.11 -1.55 -48.93
C THR A 155 14.58 -1.41 -49.05
N ASP A 156 13.83 -2.52 -48.98
CA ASP A 156 12.37 -2.51 -49.13
C ASP A 156 11.64 -2.22 -47.79
N THR A 157 10.87 -1.14 -47.77
CA THR A 157 10.10 -0.70 -46.60
C THR A 157 9.01 -1.71 -46.23
N ALA A 158 8.46 -2.44 -47.21
CA ALA A 158 7.39 -3.42 -46.98
C ALA A 158 7.88 -4.65 -46.21
N ALA A 159 9.09 -5.13 -46.50
CA ALA A 159 9.69 -6.27 -45.80
C ALA A 159 10.03 -5.93 -44.34
N ARG A 160 10.57 -4.73 -44.09
CA ARG A 160 10.80 -4.22 -42.72
C ARG A 160 9.52 -4.17 -41.90
N ILE A 161 8.43 -3.63 -42.47
CA ILE A 161 7.12 -3.58 -41.81
C ILE A 161 6.58 -4.99 -41.50
N ALA A 162 6.68 -5.92 -42.46
CA ALA A 162 6.21 -7.29 -42.28
C ALA A 162 6.96 -8.02 -41.16
N VAL A 163 8.28 -7.89 -41.10
CA VAL A 163 9.10 -8.48 -40.04
C VAL A 163 8.77 -7.86 -38.68
N THR A 164 8.73 -6.53 -38.58
CA THR A 164 8.37 -5.84 -37.33
C THR A 164 6.99 -6.31 -36.85
N ALA A 165 6.01 -6.48 -37.75
CA ALA A 165 4.69 -7.00 -37.41
C ALA A 165 4.74 -8.44 -36.86
N VAL A 166 5.58 -9.32 -37.41
CA VAL A 166 5.76 -10.70 -36.91
C VAL A 166 6.39 -10.72 -35.51
N VAL A 167 7.41 -9.90 -35.26
CA VAL A 167 8.03 -9.80 -33.94
C VAL A 167 7.04 -9.26 -32.91
N VAL A 168 6.33 -8.17 -33.24
CA VAL A 168 5.29 -7.59 -32.38
C VAL A 168 4.20 -8.61 -32.07
N LEU A 169 3.74 -9.38 -33.07
CA LEU A 169 2.75 -10.44 -32.88
C LEU A 169 3.25 -11.52 -31.91
N ASN A 170 4.50 -11.97 -32.04
CA ASN A 170 5.09 -12.96 -31.12
C ASN A 170 5.21 -12.42 -29.69
N VAL A 171 5.59 -11.15 -29.52
CA VAL A 171 5.61 -10.49 -28.20
C VAL A 171 4.21 -10.42 -27.60
N ILE A 172 3.20 -10.03 -28.38
CA ILE A 172 1.80 -10.00 -27.94
C ILE A 172 1.33 -11.39 -27.49
N LEU A 173 1.64 -12.43 -28.27
CA LEU A 173 1.27 -13.80 -27.92
C LEU A 173 1.98 -14.26 -26.64
N ALA A 174 3.28 -13.95 -26.48
CA ALA A 174 4.03 -14.21 -25.25
C ALA A 174 3.36 -13.54 -24.04
N VAL A 175 3.05 -12.25 -24.12
CA VAL A 175 2.35 -11.52 -23.04
C VAL A 175 0.99 -12.16 -22.72
N ILE A 176 0.19 -12.53 -23.73
CA ILE A 176 -1.09 -13.22 -23.51
C ILE A 176 -0.89 -14.56 -22.79
N THR A 177 0.11 -15.36 -23.17
CA THR A 177 0.38 -16.65 -22.53
C THR A 177 0.80 -16.50 -21.06
N LEU A 178 1.60 -15.47 -20.76
CA LEU A 178 2.03 -15.12 -19.40
C LEU A 178 0.85 -14.62 -18.55
N LEU A 179 0.01 -13.73 -19.06
CA LEU A 179 -1.21 -13.25 -18.38
C LEU A 179 -2.20 -14.39 -18.09
N LYS A 180 -2.19 -15.44 -18.93
CA LYS A 180 -2.95 -16.68 -18.73
C LYS A 180 -2.34 -17.62 -17.68
N GLY A 181 -1.22 -17.23 -17.06
CA GLY A 181 -0.55 -17.94 -15.98
C GLY A 181 0.32 -19.11 -16.46
N LYS A 182 0.68 -19.16 -17.75
CA LYS A 182 1.44 -20.29 -18.32
C LYS A 182 2.90 -19.90 -18.56
N VAL A 183 3.61 -19.61 -17.46
CA VAL A 183 5.00 -19.11 -17.47
C VAL A 183 5.92 -19.97 -18.33
N TRP A 184 5.94 -21.29 -18.12
CA TRP A 184 6.79 -22.21 -18.88
C TRP A 184 6.51 -22.24 -20.39
N THR A 185 5.24 -22.27 -20.81
CA THR A 185 4.92 -22.26 -22.25
C THR A 185 5.17 -20.89 -22.87
N GLY A 186 5.05 -19.81 -22.10
CA GLY A 186 5.40 -18.47 -22.56
C GLY A 186 6.90 -18.32 -22.76
N LEU A 187 7.68 -18.74 -21.77
CA LEU A 187 9.14 -18.66 -21.80
C LEU A 187 9.75 -19.54 -22.90
N VAL A 188 9.40 -20.83 -22.96
CA VAL A 188 9.89 -21.72 -24.04
C VAL A 188 9.32 -21.29 -25.39
N GLY A 189 8.10 -20.75 -25.41
CA GLY A 189 7.47 -20.26 -26.63
C GLY A 189 8.15 -19.02 -27.22
N MET A 190 8.88 -18.23 -26.42
CA MET A 190 9.72 -17.16 -26.97
C MET A 190 10.81 -17.70 -27.90
N PHE A 191 11.29 -18.92 -27.68
CA PHE A 191 12.27 -19.60 -28.52
C PHE A 191 11.61 -20.47 -29.60
N ILE A 192 10.37 -20.93 -29.35
CA ILE A 192 9.60 -21.78 -30.26
C ILE A 192 8.20 -21.17 -30.45
N PRO A 193 8.02 -20.22 -31.39
CA PRO A 193 6.81 -19.41 -31.54
C PRO A 193 5.50 -20.20 -31.64
N ILE A 194 5.53 -21.42 -32.17
CA ILE A 194 4.38 -22.34 -32.26
C ILE A 194 3.74 -22.59 -30.88
N LEU A 195 4.55 -22.65 -29.82
CA LEU A 195 4.06 -22.84 -28.45
C LEU A 195 3.29 -21.62 -27.91
N LEU A 196 3.61 -20.41 -28.38
CA LEU A 196 2.90 -19.19 -27.99
C LEU A 196 1.48 -19.19 -28.51
N TRP A 197 1.27 -19.62 -29.75
CA TRP A 197 -0.06 -19.82 -30.32
C TRP A 197 -0.89 -20.80 -29.51
N PHE A 198 -0.32 -21.96 -29.17
CA PHE A 198 -1.00 -22.96 -28.35
C PHE A 198 -1.30 -22.44 -26.93
N GLY A 199 -0.34 -21.73 -26.31
CA GLY A 199 -0.50 -21.11 -25.00
C GLY A 199 -1.55 -19.99 -25.00
N ALA A 200 -1.65 -19.22 -26.08
CA ALA A 200 -2.59 -18.13 -26.27
C ALA A 200 -4.01 -18.63 -26.59
N LEU A 201 -4.18 -19.73 -27.33
CA LEU A 201 -5.50 -20.29 -27.65
C LEU A 201 -6.13 -21.03 -26.45
N ARG A 202 -5.34 -21.80 -25.69
CA ARG A 202 -5.85 -22.64 -24.61
C ARG A 202 -6.36 -21.81 -23.41
N LEU A 203 -7.32 -22.36 -22.63
CA LEU A 203 -7.88 -21.73 -21.43
C LEU A 203 -6.79 -21.25 -20.44
N ALA A 204 -7.09 -20.15 -19.74
CA ALA A 204 -6.23 -19.56 -18.72
C ALA A 204 -6.30 -20.36 -17.40
N ARG A 205 -5.26 -20.24 -16.57
CA ARG A 205 -5.25 -20.86 -15.23
C ARG A 205 -6.22 -20.13 -14.29
N PRO A 206 -6.92 -20.83 -13.38
CA PRO A 206 -7.96 -20.24 -12.53
C PRO A 206 -7.43 -19.10 -11.62
N GLN A 207 -6.17 -19.18 -11.20
CA GLN A 207 -5.52 -18.15 -10.37
C GLN A 207 -4.78 -17.07 -11.19
N SER A 208 -4.85 -17.08 -12.53
CA SER A 208 -4.11 -16.11 -13.34
C SER A 208 -4.78 -14.72 -13.39
N PRO A 209 -4.02 -13.63 -13.67
CA PRO A 209 -4.60 -12.31 -13.90
C PRO A 209 -5.72 -12.32 -14.94
N TRP A 210 -5.53 -13.06 -16.04
CA TRP A 210 -6.54 -13.23 -17.10
C TRP A 210 -7.84 -13.87 -16.59
N ALA A 211 -7.77 -14.92 -15.77
CA ALA A 211 -8.97 -15.55 -15.21
C ALA A 211 -9.69 -14.63 -14.21
N ARG A 212 -8.94 -13.91 -13.36
CA ARG A 212 -9.51 -12.92 -12.43
C ARG A 212 -10.22 -11.77 -13.14
N TRP A 213 -9.70 -11.35 -14.30
CA TRP A 213 -10.32 -10.30 -15.10
C TRP A 213 -11.50 -10.80 -15.94
N ARG A 214 -11.41 -12.00 -16.52
CA ARG A 214 -12.33 -12.45 -17.59
C ARG A 214 -13.31 -13.57 -17.19
N TYR A 215 -12.97 -14.40 -16.21
CA TYR A 215 -13.74 -15.59 -15.82
C TYR A 215 -14.55 -15.40 -14.53
N THR A 216 -14.29 -14.35 -13.76
CA THR A 216 -15.04 -13.98 -12.55
C THR A 216 -16.54 -13.76 -12.79
N THR A 217 -16.91 -13.25 -13.95
CA THR A 217 -18.33 -13.06 -14.36
C THR A 217 -18.90 -14.25 -15.13
N ARG A 218 -18.14 -15.34 -15.30
CA ARG A 218 -18.51 -16.50 -16.14
C ARG A 218 -18.21 -17.82 -15.43
N GLU A 219 -19.09 -18.21 -14.52
CA GLU A 219 -18.96 -19.38 -13.63
C GLU A 219 -18.64 -20.68 -14.39
N ARG A 220 -19.32 -20.94 -15.52
CA ARG A 220 -19.07 -22.15 -16.34
C ARG A 220 -17.64 -22.24 -16.89
N LYS A 221 -17.01 -21.11 -17.24
CA LYS A 221 -15.61 -21.09 -17.74
C LYS A 221 -14.61 -21.21 -16.60
N MET A 222 -14.91 -20.66 -15.42
CA MET A 222 -14.11 -20.83 -14.22
C MET A 222 -14.12 -22.28 -13.74
N ALA A 223 -15.30 -22.92 -13.67
CA ALA A 223 -15.44 -24.32 -13.28
C ALA A 223 -14.63 -25.27 -14.19
N ARG A 224 -14.70 -25.07 -15.53
CA ARG A 224 -13.90 -25.85 -16.50
C ARG A 224 -12.39 -25.62 -16.36
N ALA A 225 -11.97 -24.41 -15.98
CA ALA A 225 -10.56 -24.12 -15.73
C ALA A 225 -10.05 -24.79 -14.45
N THR A 226 -10.86 -24.80 -13.39
CA THR A 226 -10.56 -25.44 -12.09
C THR A 226 -10.50 -26.96 -12.21
N ASP A 227 -11.50 -27.60 -12.82
CA ASP A 227 -11.55 -29.06 -13.03
C ASP A 227 -10.32 -29.57 -13.82
N ARG A 228 -9.91 -28.81 -14.85
CA ARG A 228 -8.73 -29.16 -15.64
C ARG A 228 -7.42 -29.00 -14.85
N GLU A 229 -7.32 -27.97 -14.02
CA GLU A 229 -6.14 -27.75 -13.17
C GLU A 229 -5.98 -28.91 -12.17
N GLN A 230 -7.08 -29.33 -11.55
CA GLN A 230 -7.12 -30.48 -10.63
C GLN A 230 -6.74 -31.79 -11.35
N ARG A 231 -7.35 -32.09 -12.51
CA ARG A 231 -7.15 -33.37 -13.20
C ARG A 231 -5.73 -33.57 -13.76
N TYR A 232 -5.13 -32.53 -14.35
CA TYR A 232 -3.87 -32.69 -15.07
C TYR A 232 -2.66 -32.15 -14.33
N ARG A 233 -2.81 -31.07 -13.56
CA ARG A 233 -1.66 -30.37 -13.00
C ARG A 233 -1.36 -30.81 -11.58
N GLU A 234 -2.36 -30.99 -10.71
CA GLU A 234 -2.11 -31.45 -9.34
C GLU A 234 -1.28 -32.75 -9.28
N PRO A 235 -1.49 -33.77 -10.14
CA PRO A 235 -0.65 -34.97 -10.15
C PRO A 235 0.79 -34.68 -10.55
N VAL A 236 1.00 -33.82 -11.55
CA VAL A 236 2.34 -33.42 -12.04
C VAL A 236 3.05 -32.57 -10.99
N MET A 237 2.33 -31.67 -10.31
CA MET A 237 2.87 -30.86 -9.21
C MET A 237 3.26 -31.73 -8.03
N ARG A 238 2.46 -32.74 -7.66
CA ARG A 238 2.83 -33.71 -6.60
C ARG A 238 4.10 -34.46 -6.97
N ARG A 239 4.22 -34.96 -8.22
CA ARG A 239 5.46 -35.61 -8.71
C ARG A 239 6.66 -34.66 -8.71
N LYS A 240 6.46 -33.41 -9.12
CA LYS A 240 7.49 -32.35 -9.07
C LYS A 240 7.95 -32.08 -7.64
N ILE A 241 7.02 -31.99 -6.69
CA ILE A 241 7.33 -31.77 -5.26
C ILE A 241 8.18 -32.93 -4.74
N ILE A 242 7.83 -34.19 -5.06
CA ILE A 242 8.64 -35.36 -4.67
C ILE A 242 10.07 -35.27 -5.24
N LEU A 243 10.24 -34.88 -6.51
CA LEU A 243 11.56 -34.69 -7.11
C LEU A 243 12.33 -33.54 -6.44
N GLN A 244 11.67 -32.42 -6.13
CA GLN A 244 12.27 -31.28 -5.45
C GLN A 244 12.69 -31.63 -4.01
N GLU A 245 11.87 -32.40 -3.28
CA GLU A 245 12.19 -32.89 -1.94
C GLU A 245 13.35 -33.88 -1.95
N ALA A 246 13.51 -34.68 -3.01
CA ALA A 246 14.68 -35.55 -3.17
C ALA A 246 15.99 -34.75 -3.33
N VAL A 247 15.94 -33.60 -4.02
CA VAL A 247 17.09 -32.71 -4.21
C VAL A 247 17.34 -31.83 -2.98
N ALA A 248 16.30 -31.41 -2.26
CA ALA A 248 16.36 -30.33 -1.26
C ALA A 248 16.13 -30.75 0.22
N GLY A 249 15.64 -31.96 0.49
CA GLY A 249 15.17 -32.39 1.81
C GLY A 249 13.68 -32.13 2.07
N ARG A 250 13.09 -32.86 3.03
CA ARG A 250 11.65 -32.81 3.35
C ARG A 250 11.31 -31.51 4.10
N PHE A 251 10.29 -30.79 3.64
CA PHE A 251 9.82 -29.55 4.29
C PHE A 251 8.57 -29.86 5.13
N GLY A 252 8.64 -29.59 6.43
CA GLY A 252 7.55 -29.88 7.38
C GLY A 252 6.29 -29.08 7.07
N LEU A 253 5.20 -29.80 6.79
CA LEU A 253 3.82 -29.31 6.82
C LEU A 253 3.10 -30.04 7.96
N PRO A 254 2.20 -29.38 8.72
CA PRO A 254 1.44 -30.05 9.75
C PRO A 254 0.44 -31.05 9.14
N ASP A 255 0.45 -32.26 9.70
CA ASP A 255 -0.50 -33.32 9.38
C ASP A 255 -1.85 -33.06 10.07
N LYS A 256 -2.92 -33.14 9.28
CA LYS A 256 -4.37 -33.13 9.62
C LYS A 256 -5.07 -31.79 9.90
N PRO A 257 -6.26 -31.55 9.28
CA PRO A 257 -7.22 -30.55 9.74
C PRO A 257 -7.88 -30.99 11.07
N PRO A 258 -8.21 -30.05 11.97
CA PRO A 258 -8.87 -30.35 13.24
C PRO A 258 -10.31 -30.87 13.05
N PRO A 259 -10.84 -31.65 14.00
CA PRO A 259 -12.20 -32.19 13.96
C PRO A 259 -13.27 -31.07 14.09
N PRO A 260 -14.47 -31.29 13.53
CA PRO A 260 -15.55 -30.29 13.57
C PRO A 260 -16.09 -30.11 15.00
N VAL A 261 -16.16 -28.84 15.44
CA VAL A 261 -16.76 -28.41 16.70
C VAL A 261 -18.28 -28.24 16.52
N PRO A 262 -19.13 -28.63 17.48
CA PRO A 262 -20.57 -28.43 17.39
C PRO A 262 -20.96 -26.95 17.25
N VAL A 263 -21.92 -26.71 16.37
CA VAL A 263 -22.36 -25.38 15.94
C VAL A 263 -23.41 -24.83 16.90
N ALA A 264 -23.12 -23.70 17.55
CA ALA A 264 -24.12 -22.94 18.30
C ALA A 264 -25.14 -22.31 17.32
N ALA A 265 -26.43 -22.35 17.69
CA ALA A 265 -27.48 -21.70 16.94
C ALA A 265 -27.27 -20.18 16.91
N VAL A 266 -27.37 -19.59 15.71
CA VAL A 266 -27.27 -18.13 15.52
C VAL A 266 -28.68 -17.56 15.44
N ASP A 267 -29.00 -16.59 16.29
CA ASP A 267 -30.23 -15.82 16.18
C ASP A 267 -30.27 -15.11 14.82
N THR A 268 -31.22 -15.48 13.97
CA THR A 268 -31.37 -14.89 12.65
C THR A 268 -31.94 -13.47 12.78
N VAL A 269 -31.07 -12.47 12.72
CA VAL A 269 -31.48 -11.06 12.68
C VAL A 269 -31.93 -10.71 11.26
N ASN A 270 -33.23 -10.46 11.08
CA ASN A 270 -33.75 -9.93 9.81
C ASN A 270 -33.40 -8.44 9.71
N GLU A 271 -32.37 -8.12 8.93
CA GLU A 271 -31.85 -6.76 8.82
C GLU A 271 -31.82 -6.26 7.36
N PRO A 272 -32.21 -5.00 7.10
CA PRO A 272 -32.08 -4.42 5.77
C PRO A 272 -30.60 -4.17 5.45
N VAL A 273 -30.13 -4.71 4.32
CA VAL A 273 -28.77 -4.49 3.83
C VAL A 273 -28.79 -3.71 2.51
N PRO A 274 -28.01 -2.62 2.38
CA PRO A 274 -28.01 -1.81 1.16
C PRO A 274 -27.60 -2.60 -0.09
N GLY A 275 -28.11 -2.15 -1.26
CA GLY A 275 -27.91 -2.82 -2.54
C GLY A 275 -26.43 -3.08 -2.89
N ALA A 276 -26.20 -4.21 -3.56
CA ALA A 276 -24.85 -4.71 -3.86
C ALA A 276 -23.97 -3.76 -4.69
N PHE A 277 -24.59 -3.00 -5.59
CA PHE A 277 -23.90 -2.08 -6.48
C PHE A 277 -23.40 -0.83 -5.76
N VAL A 278 -24.28 -0.17 -4.99
CA VAL A 278 -23.94 1.06 -4.24
C VAL A 278 -22.84 0.78 -3.22
N THR A 279 -22.94 -0.32 -2.49
CA THR A 279 -21.94 -0.76 -1.50
C THR A 279 -20.60 -1.10 -2.15
N ALA A 280 -20.60 -1.72 -3.34
CA ALA A 280 -19.37 -1.98 -4.08
C ALA A 280 -18.70 -0.70 -4.59
N LEU A 281 -19.48 0.29 -5.04
CA LEU A 281 -18.96 1.58 -5.47
C LEU A 281 -18.37 2.37 -4.29
N ARG A 282 -19.08 2.42 -3.16
CA ARG A 282 -18.59 3.01 -1.90
C ARG A 282 -17.29 2.36 -1.47
N TRP A 283 -17.22 1.02 -1.43
CA TRP A 283 -16.00 0.30 -1.07
C TRP A 283 -14.83 0.56 -2.00
N ARG A 284 -15.07 0.65 -3.32
CA ARG A 284 -14.04 1.02 -4.29
C ARG A 284 -13.50 2.42 -4.02
N ARG A 285 -14.38 3.37 -3.66
CA ARG A 285 -14.00 4.74 -3.29
C ARG A 285 -13.16 4.74 -2.01
N THR A 286 -13.63 4.12 -0.92
CA THR A 286 -12.88 3.98 0.34
C THR A 286 -11.50 3.35 0.11
N ARG A 287 -11.43 2.27 -0.67
CA ARG A 287 -10.17 1.62 -1.00
C ARG A 287 -9.25 2.49 -1.85
N LYS A 288 -9.79 3.39 -2.69
CA LYS A 288 -8.98 4.34 -3.47
C LYS A 288 -8.44 5.45 -2.58
N GLU A 289 -9.25 5.95 -1.65
CA GLU A 289 -8.89 7.03 -0.72
C GLU A 289 -7.86 6.59 0.32
N LEU A 290 -7.96 5.38 0.86
CA LEU A 290 -7.08 4.87 1.93
C LEU A 290 -5.86 4.10 1.42
N ARG A 291 -5.75 3.87 0.10
CA ARG A 291 -4.64 3.10 -0.45
C ARG A 291 -3.42 4.00 -0.63
N ALA A 292 -2.37 3.70 0.13
CA ALA A 292 -1.05 4.27 -0.10
C ALA A 292 -0.61 3.99 -1.55
N VAL A 293 -0.40 5.05 -2.32
CA VAL A 293 0.20 4.93 -3.66
C VAL A 293 1.71 5.04 -3.48
N PRO A 294 2.51 4.10 -4.00
CA PRO A 294 3.96 4.20 -3.91
C PRO A 294 4.44 5.53 -4.51
N ILE A 295 5.25 6.25 -3.75
CA ILE A 295 5.70 7.61 -4.07
C ILE A 295 6.34 7.65 -5.47
N TRP A 296 7.22 6.68 -5.74
CA TRP A 296 7.98 6.55 -6.98
C TRP A 296 7.19 6.03 -8.18
N ARG A 297 5.95 5.55 -7.99
CA ARG A 297 5.19 4.95 -9.09
C ARG A 297 4.93 5.95 -10.22
N LEU A 298 4.58 7.19 -9.88
CA LEU A 298 4.28 8.22 -10.88
C LEU A 298 5.57 8.71 -11.57
N PRO A 299 6.65 9.09 -10.85
CA PRO A 299 7.93 9.42 -11.48
C PRO A 299 8.48 8.33 -12.41
N VAL A 300 8.46 7.07 -11.98
CA VAL A 300 8.94 5.94 -12.82
C VAL A 300 8.11 5.81 -14.09
N VAL A 301 6.79 5.95 -14.00
CA VAL A 301 5.91 5.92 -15.19
C VAL A 301 6.21 7.09 -16.13
N LEU A 302 6.39 8.31 -15.61
CA LEU A 302 6.68 9.48 -16.44
C LEU A 302 8.05 9.39 -17.11
N VAL A 303 9.09 8.92 -16.40
CA VAL A 303 10.41 8.66 -16.99
C VAL A 303 10.35 7.58 -18.05
N THR A 304 9.62 6.48 -17.78
CA THR A 304 9.44 5.41 -18.79
C THR A 304 8.75 5.95 -20.04
N LEU A 305 7.69 6.76 -19.86
CA LEU A 305 6.99 7.41 -20.96
C LEU A 305 7.90 8.38 -21.72
N ALA A 306 8.77 9.12 -21.03
CA ALA A 306 9.73 10.02 -21.66
C ALA A 306 10.78 9.26 -22.48
N ILE A 307 11.31 8.14 -21.99
CA ILE A 307 12.25 7.28 -22.74
C ILE A 307 11.56 6.74 -24.00
N VAL A 308 10.34 6.22 -23.85
CA VAL A 308 9.55 5.70 -24.97
C VAL A 308 9.24 6.81 -25.98
N ALA A 309 8.84 8.00 -25.49
CA ALA A 309 8.57 9.15 -26.34
C ALA A 309 9.82 9.58 -27.11
N ALA A 310 10.98 9.68 -26.45
CA ALA A 310 12.23 10.05 -27.10
C ALA A 310 12.60 9.06 -28.22
N TRP A 311 12.45 7.75 -27.99
CA TRP A 311 12.72 6.74 -29.01
C TRP A 311 11.78 6.85 -30.21
N PHE A 312 10.49 7.14 -29.97
CA PHE A 312 9.54 7.40 -31.04
C PHE A 312 9.85 8.71 -31.79
N THR A 313 10.12 9.81 -31.09
CA THR A 313 10.33 11.11 -31.73
C THR A 313 11.60 11.12 -32.58
N VAL A 314 12.68 10.51 -32.11
CA VAL A 314 13.90 10.30 -32.92
C VAL A 314 13.59 9.50 -34.20
N GLY A 315 12.78 8.45 -34.11
CA GLY A 315 12.38 7.66 -35.29
C GLY A 315 11.47 8.39 -36.27
N PHE A 316 10.78 9.46 -35.83
CA PHE A 316 9.82 10.23 -36.62
C PHE A 316 10.24 11.69 -36.88
N ASP A 317 11.44 12.11 -36.49
CA ASP A 317 11.86 13.51 -36.59
C ASP A 317 11.90 14.05 -38.03
N GLN A 318 11.93 13.14 -39.01
CA GLN A 318 11.80 13.46 -40.44
C GLN A 318 10.44 14.08 -40.81
N LEU A 319 9.45 14.09 -39.90
CA LEU A 319 8.13 14.66 -40.16
C LEU A 319 8.08 16.19 -40.01
N LEU A 320 9.00 16.79 -39.26
CA LEU A 320 8.94 18.19 -38.86
C LEU A 320 10.35 18.77 -38.79
N GLU A 321 10.84 19.30 -39.90
CA GLU A 321 12.16 19.92 -40.02
C GLU A 321 12.14 21.34 -39.44
N LEU A 322 13.12 21.67 -38.58
CA LEU A 322 13.38 23.03 -38.13
C LEU A 322 14.72 23.49 -38.70
N GLU A 323 14.72 24.59 -39.46
CA GLU A 323 15.95 25.24 -39.94
C GLU A 323 16.68 25.94 -38.77
N VAL A 324 17.29 25.14 -37.89
CA VAL A 324 18.06 25.62 -36.73
C VAL A 324 19.38 24.87 -36.67
N ASP A 325 20.46 25.58 -36.35
CA ASP A 325 21.79 24.99 -36.18
C ASP A 325 21.82 23.84 -35.14
N PRO A 326 22.31 22.63 -35.49
CA PRO A 326 22.38 21.49 -34.58
C PRO A 326 23.18 21.77 -33.30
N GLY A 327 24.27 22.55 -33.39
CA GLY A 327 25.08 22.91 -32.23
C GLY A 327 24.32 23.75 -31.21
N THR A 328 23.51 24.69 -31.71
CA THR A 328 22.60 25.52 -30.90
C THR A 328 21.55 24.66 -30.20
N LEU A 329 20.94 23.70 -30.90
CA LEU A 329 19.98 22.75 -30.32
C LEU A 329 20.60 21.86 -29.24
N ALA A 330 21.79 21.30 -29.51
CA ALA A 330 22.52 20.49 -28.53
C ALA A 330 22.86 21.30 -27.26
N THR A 331 23.25 22.56 -27.43
CA THR A 331 23.52 23.48 -26.32
C THR A 331 22.25 23.75 -25.50
N LEU A 332 21.13 24.06 -26.15
CA LEU A 332 19.85 24.30 -25.49
C LEU A 332 19.38 23.06 -24.70
N LEU A 333 19.44 21.87 -25.30
CA LEU A 333 19.07 20.62 -24.64
C LEU A 333 19.97 20.32 -23.45
N SER A 334 21.28 20.62 -23.55
CA SER A 334 22.24 20.47 -22.44
C SER A 334 21.95 21.44 -21.30
N VAL A 335 21.60 22.70 -21.60
CA VAL A 335 21.18 23.70 -20.60
C VAL A 335 19.89 23.26 -19.89
N ILE A 336 18.91 22.76 -20.65
CA ILE A 336 17.67 22.21 -20.10
C ILE A 336 17.97 21.02 -19.19
N ALA A 337 18.80 20.06 -19.64
CA ALA A 337 19.16 18.88 -18.86
C ALA A 337 19.86 19.27 -17.54
N GLY A 338 20.89 20.14 -17.60
CA GLY A 338 21.59 20.63 -16.40
C GLY A 338 20.67 21.36 -15.41
N SER A 339 19.75 22.18 -15.93
CA SER A 339 18.74 22.89 -15.12
C SER A 339 17.78 21.91 -14.45
N MET A 340 17.28 20.90 -15.17
CA MET A 340 16.35 19.89 -14.62
C MET A 340 17.02 18.97 -13.59
N ALA A 341 18.30 18.60 -13.79
CA ALA A 341 19.06 17.84 -12.81
C ALA A 341 19.20 18.60 -11.48
N THR A 342 19.58 19.88 -11.56
CA THR A 342 19.69 20.77 -10.40
C THR A 342 18.34 20.95 -9.70
N LEU A 343 17.29 21.20 -10.47
CA LEU A 343 15.93 21.37 -9.96
C LEU A 343 15.43 20.11 -9.24
N THR A 344 15.68 18.93 -9.81
CA THR A 344 15.32 17.65 -9.19
C THR A 344 16.02 17.45 -7.85
N GLY A 345 17.31 17.77 -7.77
CA GLY A 345 18.09 17.72 -6.52
C GLY A 345 17.55 18.69 -5.45
N LEU A 346 17.19 19.92 -5.85
CA LEU A 346 16.59 20.91 -4.96
C LEU A 346 15.23 20.45 -4.43
N VAL A 347 14.37 19.89 -5.30
CA VAL A 347 13.08 19.32 -4.86
C VAL A 347 13.28 18.16 -3.91
N PHE A 348 14.19 17.24 -4.21
CA PHE A 348 14.46 16.11 -3.34
C PHE A 348 14.91 16.56 -1.94
N THR A 349 15.80 17.57 -1.89
CA THR A 349 16.23 18.20 -0.64
C THR A 349 15.06 18.88 0.08
N ALA A 350 14.27 19.71 -0.62
CA ALA A 350 13.12 20.40 -0.02
C ALA A 350 12.06 19.44 0.53
N VAL A 351 11.75 18.37 -0.22
CA VAL A 351 10.81 17.33 0.17
C VAL A 351 11.34 16.56 1.39
N THR A 352 12.62 16.21 1.42
CA THR A 352 13.25 15.53 2.56
C THR A 352 13.25 16.43 3.80
N LEU A 353 13.59 17.71 3.65
CA LEU A 353 13.54 18.70 4.73
C LEU A 353 12.11 18.88 5.25
N ALA A 354 11.11 18.94 4.37
CA ALA A 354 9.71 19.02 4.77
C ALA A 354 9.26 17.78 5.57
N MET A 355 9.71 16.58 5.17
CA MET A 355 9.45 15.36 5.95
C MET A 355 10.17 15.37 7.30
N GLN A 356 11.42 15.83 7.34
CA GLN A 356 12.21 15.96 8.57
C GLN A 356 11.53 16.92 9.54
N PHE A 357 11.10 18.10 9.05
CA PHE A 357 10.33 19.06 9.83
C PHE A 357 9.02 18.43 10.31
N GLY A 358 8.23 17.80 9.42
CA GLY A 358 6.99 17.12 9.81
C GLY A 358 7.18 16.08 10.93
N ALA A 359 8.28 15.31 10.88
CA ALA A 359 8.64 14.34 11.91
C ALA A 359 8.99 15.02 13.24
N SER A 360 9.88 16.02 13.21
CA SER A 360 10.42 16.64 14.42
C SER A 360 9.44 17.64 15.04
N SER A 361 8.91 18.59 14.27
CA SER A 361 8.17 19.75 14.79
C SER A 361 6.64 19.62 14.77
N ILE A 362 6.05 18.73 13.96
CA ILE A 362 4.58 18.67 13.78
C ILE A 362 3.97 17.37 14.33
N SER A 363 3.90 16.30 13.53
CA SER A 363 3.42 14.97 13.95
C SER A 363 3.85 13.95 12.91
N VAL A 364 4.37 12.81 13.38
CA VAL A 364 4.82 11.70 12.52
C VAL A 364 3.66 11.13 11.70
N ARG A 365 2.41 11.30 12.16
CA ARG A 365 1.19 10.82 11.49
C ARG A 365 0.85 11.61 10.22
N VAL A 366 1.42 12.80 10.06
CA VAL A 366 1.19 13.69 8.92
C VAL A 366 2.14 13.38 7.75
N ILE A 367 3.31 12.77 8.00
CA ILE A 367 4.32 12.47 6.97
C ILE A 367 3.74 11.68 5.79
N PRO A 368 2.95 10.61 6.00
CA PRO A 368 2.36 9.87 4.88
C PRO A 368 1.36 10.69 4.06
N MET A 369 0.74 11.72 4.66
CA MET A 369 -0.13 12.66 3.95
C MET A 369 0.71 13.55 3.03
N LEU A 370 1.84 14.07 3.53
CA LEU A 370 2.77 14.87 2.73
C LEU A 370 3.28 14.07 1.54
N GLN A 371 3.73 12.83 1.76
CA GLN A 371 4.24 11.95 0.70
C GLN A 371 3.24 11.67 -0.43
N GLN A 372 1.94 11.80 -0.15
CA GLN A 372 0.88 11.52 -1.11
C GLN A 372 0.44 12.76 -1.91
N GLU A 373 0.94 13.94 -1.56
CA GLU A 373 0.57 15.19 -2.22
C GLU A 373 0.86 15.13 -3.73
N PRO A 374 -0.16 15.33 -4.59
CA PRO A 374 -0.03 15.18 -6.03
C PRO A 374 1.02 16.13 -6.62
N VAL A 375 1.05 17.40 -6.17
CA VAL A 375 1.98 18.41 -6.72
C VAL A 375 3.42 17.94 -6.58
N MET A 376 3.82 17.45 -5.40
CA MET A 376 5.19 16.96 -5.18
C MET A 376 5.54 15.78 -6.10
N ARG A 377 4.61 14.83 -6.26
CA ARG A 377 4.83 13.63 -7.07
C ARG A 377 4.89 13.93 -8.57
N TRP A 378 4.05 14.86 -9.04
CA TRP A 378 4.05 15.33 -10.43
C TRP A 378 5.32 16.13 -10.73
N SER A 379 5.71 17.06 -9.84
CA SER A 379 6.93 17.87 -10.04
C SER A 379 8.18 17.00 -10.11
N THR A 380 8.41 16.10 -9.15
CA THR A 380 9.57 15.17 -9.21
C THR A 380 9.56 14.31 -10.47
N GLY A 381 8.38 13.82 -10.87
CA GLY A 381 8.25 12.98 -12.05
C GLY A 381 8.51 13.72 -13.37
N PHE A 382 7.96 14.93 -13.53
CA PHE A 382 8.19 15.75 -14.72
C PHE A 382 9.64 16.24 -14.80
N PHE A 383 10.26 16.66 -13.69
CA PHE A 383 11.64 17.17 -13.74
C PHE A 383 12.62 16.07 -14.16
N LEU A 384 12.44 14.86 -13.61
CA LEU A 384 13.23 13.69 -13.99
C LEU A 384 12.93 13.23 -15.42
N ALA A 385 11.67 13.25 -15.85
CA ALA A 385 11.26 12.90 -17.21
C ALA A 385 11.84 13.87 -18.25
N THR A 386 11.73 15.18 -18.03
CA THR A 386 12.31 16.22 -18.90
C THR A 386 13.83 16.12 -18.94
N PHE A 387 14.49 15.85 -17.80
CA PHE A 387 15.93 15.59 -17.76
C PHE A 387 16.32 14.41 -18.66
N VAL A 388 15.71 13.25 -18.47
CA VAL A 388 16.02 12.03 -19.24
C VAL A 388 15.72 12.21 -20.71
N TYR A 389 14.58 12.82 -21.04
CA TYR A 389 14.21 13.13 -22.43
C TYR A 389 15.26 14.01 -23.11
N SER A 390 15.60 15.16 -22.51
CA SER A 390 16.58 16.09 -23.10
C SER A 390 17.97 15.49 -23.26
N VAL A 391 18.41 14.63 -22.32
CA VAL A 391 19.69 13.92 -22.45
C VAL A 391 19.68 12.93 -23.61
N ILE A 392 18.59 12.17 -23.80
CA ILE A 392 18.49 11.21 -24.91
C ILE A 392 18.58 11.94 -26.25
N ILE A 393 17.81 13.02 -26.43
CA ILE A 393 17.84 13.80 -27.68
C ILE A 393 19.20 14.48 -27.88
N ALA A 394 19.83 14.98 -26.81
CA ALA A 394 21.17 15.57 -26.91
C ALA A 394 22.23 14.53 -27.32
N ILE A 395 22.15 13.30 -26.79
CA ILE A 395 23.04 12.19 -27.17
C ILE A 395 22.82 11.82 -28.64
N ASP A 396 21.56 11.68 -29.06
CA ASP A 396 21.22 11.35 -30.46
C ASP A 396 21.80 12.38 -31.43
N LEU A 397 21.62 13.67 -31.15
CA LEU A 397 22.17 14.77 -31.94
C LEU A 397 23.72 14.80 -31.94
N SER A 398 24.36 14.31 -30.88
CA SER A 398 25.83 14.25 -30.78
C SER A 398 26.46 13.05 -31.48
N VAL A 399 25.68 11.97 -31.66
CA VAL A 399 26.13 10.70 -32.27
C VAL A 399 25.71 10.62 -33.75
N GLY A 400 24.73 11.43 -34.18
CA GLY A 400 24.23 11.49 -35.55
C GLY A 400 25.28 11.92 -36.58
N GLU A 401 25.08 11.52 -37.83
CA GLU A 401 25.93 11.92 -38.96
C GLU A 401 25.76 13.43 -39.27
N PRO A 402 26.81 14.11 -39.77
CA PRO A 402 26.80 15.57 -39.99
C PRO A 402 25.66 16.09 -40.89
N ASP A 403 25.15 15.27 -41.80
CA ASP A 403 24.06 15.61 -42.75
C ASP A 403 22.68 15.10 -42.30
N SER A 404 22.54 14.63 -41.06
CA SER A 404 21.26 14.18 -40.52
C SER A 404 20.28 15.36 -40.30
N PRO A 405 18.99 15.21 -40.66
CA PRO A 405 18.00 16.26 -40.45
C PRO A 405 17.85 16.61 -38.97
N THR A 406 17.67 17.90 -38.68
CA THR A 406 17.59 18.43 -37.33
C THR A 406 16.31 17.99 -36.60
N PRO A 407 16.39 17.60 -35.31
CA PRO A 407 15.26 17.07 -34.53
C PRO A 407 14.12 18.06 -34.21
N GLY A 408 13.32 18.48 -35.18
CA GLY A 408 12.35 19.55 -34.95
C GLY A 408 11.20 19.18 -34.00
N LEU A 409 10.63 17.98 -34.16
CA LEU A 409 9.56 17.48 -33.30
C LEU A 409 10.09 17.19 -31.88
N SER A 410 11.26 16.54 -31.81
CA SER A 410 11.90 16.20 -30.54
C SER A 410 12.20 17.44 -29.69
N THR A 411 12.75 18.49 -30.32
CA THR A 411 13.04 19.77 -29.64
C THR A 411 11.77 20.49 -29.20
N ALA A 412 10.73 20.53 -30.03
CA ALA A 412 9.46 21.17 -29.65
C ALA A 412 8.85 20.53 -28.39
N ILE A 413 8.88 19.20 -28.30
CA ILE A 413 8.44 18.46 -27.10
C ILE A 413 9.31 18.79 -25.89
N ALA A 414 10.64 18.87 -26.04
CA ALA A 414 11.54 19.26 -24.96
C ALA A 414 11.19 20.65 -24.40
N PHE A 415 10.85 21.61 -25.26
CA PHE A 415 10.40 22.94 -24.83
C PHE A 415 9.08 22.87 -24.06
N VAL A 416 8.08 22.15 -24.56
CA VAL A 416 6.78 21.96 -23.88
C VAL A 416 6.98 21.33 -22.49
N LEU A 417 7.80 20.29 -22.40
CA LEU A 417 8.14 19.64 -21.15
C LEU A 417 8.86 20.58 -20.18
N THR A 418 9.75 21.44 -20.68
CA THR A 418 10.47 22.43 -19.87
C THR A 418 9.53 23.51 -19.33
N THR A 419 8.62 24.01 -20.17
CA THR A 419 7.58 24.97 -19.75
C THR A 419 6.65 24.36 -18.70
N ALA A 420 6.20 23.12 -18.90
CA ALA A 420 5.39 22.40 -17.91
C ALA A 420 6.15 22.24 -16.57
N SER A 421 7.45 21.91 -16.63
CA SER A 421 8.31 21.84 -15.45
C SER A 421 8.40 23.19 -14.71
N ALA A 422 8.52 24.30 -15.43
CA ALA A 422 8.56 25.63 -14.81
C ALA A 422 7.28 25.96 -14.03
N TYR A 423 6.09 25.69 -14.60
CA TYR A 423 4.82 25.88 -13.89
C TYR A 423 4.69 24.95 -12.67
N LEU A 424 5.11 23.68 -12.81
CA LEU A 424 5.12 22.72 -11.71
C LEU A 424 6.07 23.12 -10.58
N PHE A 425 7.17 23.82 -10.88
CA PHE A 425 8.07 24.36 -9.86
C PHE A 425 7.39 25.47 -9.05
N ILE A 426 6.72 26.41 -9.71
CA ILE A 426 5.98 27.48 -9.03
C ILE A 426 4.88 26.88 -8.14
N ALA A 427 4.13 25.89 -8.66
CA ALA A 427 3.11 25.17 -7.90
C ALA A 427 3.70 24.44 -6.69
N LEU A 428 4.88 23.82 -6.84
CA LEU A 428 5.58 23.14 -5.75
C LEU A 428 5.98 24.10 -4.64
N VAL A 429 6.57 25.24 -4.96
CA VAL A 429 6.97 26.27 -3.97
C VAL A 429 5.75 26.74 -3.18
N GLY A 430 4.65 27.05 -3.88
CA GLY A 430 3.39 27.40 -3.23
C GLY A 430 2.88 26.29 -2.31
N LYS A 431 2.92 25.03 -2.77
CA LYS A 431 2.43 23.90 -1.98
C LYS A 431 3.27 23.66 -0.72
N VAL A 432 4.59 23.71 -0.81
CA VAL A 432 5.48 23.58 0.36
C VAL A 432 5.17 24.65 1.41
N GLY A 433 4.98 25.91 0.99
CA GLY A 433 4.58 26.99 1.89
C GLY A 433 3.24 26.73 2.59
N THR A 434 2.25 26.17 1.87
CA THR A 434 0.96 25.84 2.49
C THR A 434 1.02 24.67 3.48
N ILE A 435 1.90 23.70 3.24
CA ILE A 435 2.07 22.51 4.09
C ILE A 435 2.76 22.88 5.40
N LEU A 436 3.73 23.79 5.36
CA LEU A 436 4.47 24.24 6.53
C LEU A 436 3.66 25.21 7.41
N ASN A 437 2.50 25.68 6.94
CA ASN A 437 1.60 26.51 7.72
C ASN A 437 0.72 25.64 8.63
N THR A 438 0.95 25.72 9.95
CA THR A 438 0.26 24.90 10.95
C THR A 438 -1.26 25.05 10.91
N ALA A 439 -1.79 26.26 10.70
CA ALA A 439 -3.24 26.48 10.64
C ALA A 439 -3.89 25.76 9.45
N ARG A 440 -3.28 25.87 8.26
CA ARG A 440 -3.76 25.13 7.07
C ARG A 440 -3.64 23.62 7.25
N LEU A 441 -2.60 23.17 7.94
CA LEU A 441 -2.42 21.75 8.21
C LEU A 441 -3.50 21.23 9.18
N LEU A 442 -3.79 21.95 10.27
CA LEU A 442 -4.84 21.57 11.21
C LEU A 442 -6.20 21.52 10.52
N GLN A 443 -6.52 22.49 9.66
CA GLN A 443 -7.73 22.47 8.84
C GLN A 443 -7.79 21.24 7.93
N TRP A 444 -6.68 20.89 7.27
CA TRP A 444 -6.61 19.71 6.42
C TRP A 444 -6.82 18.41 7.22
N ILE A 445 -6.21 18.28 8.40
CA ILE A 445 -6.41 17.15 9.30
C ILE A 445 -7.87 17.05 9.76
N ALA A 446 -8.50 18.19 10.07
CA ALA A 446 -9.91 18.25 10.44
C ALA A 446 -10.83 17.82 9.30
N ASP A 447 -10.56 18.23 8.06
CA ASP A 447 -11.32 17.81 6.89
C ASP A 447 -11.20 16.30 6.62
N ASP A 448 -9.99 15.75 6.76
CA ASP A 448 -9.75 14.30 6.68
C ASP A 448 -10.47 13.55 7.81
N GLY A 449 -10.47 14.12 9.02
CA GLY A 449 -11.23 13.62 10.17
C GLY A 449 -12.74 13.58 9.89
N ARG A 450 -13.31 14.67 9.36
CA ARG A 450 -14.73 14.73 8.94
C ARG A 450 -15.05 13.66 7.90
N ALA A 451 -14.19 13.48 6.90
CA ALA A 451 -14.35 12.43 5.91
C ALA A 451 -14.30 11.02 6.53
N ALA A 452 -13.41 10.80 7.52
CA ALA A 452 -13.35 9.55 8.27
C ALA A 452 -14.62 9.30 9.10
N ILE A 453 -15.16 10.33 9.76
CA ILE A 453 -16.43 10.26 10.51
C ILE A 453 -17.57 9.83 9.60
N LEU A 454 -17.71 10.46 8.42
CA LEU A 454 -18.76 10.13 7.46
C LEU A 454 -18.63 8.71 6.88
N ARG A 455 -17.40 8.18 6.76
CA ARG A 455 -17.16 6.80 6.30
C ARG A 455 -17.51 5.77 7.36
N GLN A 456 -17.16 6.03 8.63
CA GLN A 456 -17.33 5.08 9.72
C GLN A 456 -18.75 5.11 10.30
N TYR A 457 -19.31 6.30 10.50
CA TYR A 457 -20.63 6.50 11.11
C TYR A 457 -21.61 7.06 10.07
N GLN A 458 -22.33 6.16 9.40
CA GLN A 458 -23.42 6.53 8.51
C GLN A 458 -24.68 6.79 9.34
N MET A 459 -25.26 7.98 9.23
CA MET A 459 -26.60 8.23 9.78
C MET A 459 -27.61 7.43 8.95
N PRO A 460 -28.52 6.67 9.59
CA PRO A 460 -29.69 6.15 8.90
C PRO A 460 -30.43 7.32 8.22
N PRO A 461 -31.05 7.12 7.05
CA PRO A 461 -31.98 8.11 6.53
C PRO A 461 -33.05 8.35 7.60
N ALA A 462 -33.37 9.63 7.87
CA ALA A 462 -34.41 9.98 8.82
C ALA A 462 -35.68 9.19 8.46
N PRO A 463 -36.37 8.59 9.44
CA PRO A 463 -37.62 7.93 9.17
C PRO A 463 -38.57 8.95 8.51
N PRO A 464 -39.27 8.58 7.42
CA PRO A 464 -40.24 9.48 6.81
C PRO A 464 -41.39 9.65 7.82
N GLY A 465 -41.39 10.76 8.56
CA GLY A 465 -42.46 11.06 9.52
C GLY A 465 -42.05 11.93 10.73
N GLU A 466 -40.77 12.03 11.08
CA GLU A 466 -40.34 13.01 12.09
C GLU A 466 -40.00 14.34 11.41
N GLU A 467 -41.03 14.98 10.86
CA GLU A 467 -41.01 16.44 10.74
C GLU A 467 -40.85 16.97 12.17
N SER A 468 -39.80 17.78 12.35
CA SER A 468 -39.52 18.53 13.56
C SER A 468 -40.82 19.08 14.16
N ASP A 469 -41.21 18.56 15.32
CA ASP A 469 -42.19 19.19 16.19
C ASP A 469 -41.54 20.47 16.75
N HIS A 470 -41.47 21.50 15.89
CA HIS A 470 -41.28 22.86 16.34
C HIS A 470 -42.48 23.16 17.24
N PRO A 471 -42.27 23.58 18.50
CA PRO A 471 -43.38 23.93 19.36
C PRO A 471 -44.18 25.02 18.67
N ARG A 472 -45.39 24.67 18.19
CA ARG A 472 -46.36 25.66 17.75
C ARG A 472 -46.67 26.51 18.98
N ASN A 473 -46.40 27.80 18.83
CA ASN A 473 -46.78 28.84 19.77
C ASN A 473 -48.25 28.62 20.19
N PRO A 474 -48.59 28.54 21.49
CA PRO A 474 -49.97 28.36 21.89
C PRO A 474 -50.80 29.58 21.46
N ASP A 475 -51.83 29.32 20.66
CA ASP A 475 -52.86 30.28 20.29
C ASP A 475 -53.67 30.65 21.55
N PRO A 476 -53.85 31.93 21.93
CA PRO A 476 -54.49 32.31 23.21
C PRO A 476 -56.01 32.09 23.28
N ALA A 477 -56.62 31.35 22.35
CA ALA A 477 -58.08 31.39 22.14
C ALA A 477 -58.82 30.05 22.28
N ASN A 478 -58.28 29.02 22.95
CA ASN A 478 -59.07 27.82 23.26
C ASN A 478 -58.66 27.14 24.57
N PRO A 479 -59.54 27.09 25.60
CA PRO A 479 -59.31 26.30 26.80
C PRO A 479 -59.89 24.89 26.59
N ASP A 480 -59.05 23.89 26.38
CA ASP A 480 -59.49 22.49 26.41
C ASP A 480 -59.29 21.90 27.83
N PRO A 481 -60.35 21.42 28.50
CA PRO A 481 -60.28 20.98 29.88
C PRO A 481 -59.99 19.47 29.96
N ALA A 482 -58.72 19.10 30.02
CA ALA A 482 -58.34 17.73 30.38
C ALA A 482 -56.93 17.67 30.97
N ASN A 483 -56.79 18.12 32.21
CA ASN A 483 -55.66 17.73 33.05
C ASN A 483 -56.16 17.49 34.48
N PRO A 484 -56.15 16.25 35.01
CA PRO A 484 -56.23 16.03 36.44
C PRO A 484 -54.85 16.27 37.06
N ASP A 485 -54.84 17.16 38.05
CA ASP A 485 -53.75 17.54 38.96
C ASP A 485 -52.99 16.32 39.56
N PRO A 486 -51.65 16.36 39.70
CA PRO A 486 -50.86 15.27 40.27
C PRO A 486 -50.75 15.45 41.79
N ALA A 487 -51.69 14.86 42.53
CA ALA A 487 -51.63 14.83 43.99
C ALA A 487 -52.22 13.53 44.56
N ASN A 488 -51.47 12.42 44.44
CA ASN A 488 -51.28 11.46 45.55
C ASN A 488 -50.18 10.43 45.17
N PRO A 489 -49.26 10.07 46.07
CA PRO A 489 -48.28 9.01 45.86
C PRO A 489 -48.87 7.67 46.26
N ASP A 490 -48.61 6.61 45.49
CA ASP A 490 -48.72 5.25 46.02
C ASP A 490 -47.49 4.43 45.56
N PRO A 491 -46.89 3.63 46.47
CA PRO A 491 -45.61 2.99 46.31
C PRO A 491 -45.77 1.59 45.70
N ALA A 492 -44.62 0.98 45.40
CA ALA A 492 -44.43 -0.40 44.95
C ALA A 492 -44.37 -0.61 43.43
N ASN A 493 -43.16 -0.46 42.90
CA ASN A 493 -42.63 -1.47 42.00
C ASN A 493 -41.11 -1.67 42.27
N PRO A 494 -40.70 -2.73 42.97
CA PRO A 494 -39.30 -3.06 43.17
C PRO A 494 -38.81 -3.91 41.99
N ASP A 495 -38.57 -3.30 40.83
CA ASP A 495 -37.82 -3.97 39.75
C ASP A 495 -37.23 -2.99 38.71
N ALA A 496 -36.71 -1.85 39.19
CA ALA A 496 -35.81 -1.03 38.39
C ALA A 496 -34.38 -1.52 38.62
N GLY A 497 -33.95 -2.48 37.79
CA GLY A 497 -32.57 -2.95 37.77
C GLY A 497 -31.59 -1.79 37.55
N GLU A 498 -30.60 -1.71 38.44
CA GLU A 498 -29.45 -0.82 38.33
C GLU A 498 -28.74 -0.99 36.97
N PRO A 499 -28.16 0.08 36.40
CA PRO A 499 -27.27 -0.06 35.25
C PRO A 499 -25.99 -0.78 35.70
N PRO A 500 -25.42 -1.71 34.92
CA PRO A 500 -24.21 -2.37 35.34
C PRO A 500 -23.03 -1.39 35.25
N GLU A 501 -22.46 -1.11 36.42
CA GLU A 501 -21.08 -0.67 36.60
C GLU A 501 -20.12 -1.77 36.06
N ASP A 502 -18.93 -1.31 35.64
CA ASP A 502 -17.78 -2.09 35.17
C ASP A 502 -17.77 -2.59 33.71
N ALA A 503 -17.27 -1.71 32.83
CA ALA A 503 -16.73 -2.01 31.50
C ALA A 503 -15.50 -2.97 31.51
N ALA A 504 -15.03 -3.38 32.69
CA ALA A 504 -14.00 -4.41 32.84
C ALA A 504 -14.60 -5.83 32.74
N THR A 505 -15.86 -6.03 33.14
CA THR A 505 -16.49 -7.35 33.27
C THR A 505 -16.99 -7.92 31.93
N GLU A 506 -17.22 -7.09 30.92
CA GLU A 506 -17.51 -7.55 29.55
C GLU A 506 -16.29 -8.14 28.82
N ARG A 507 -15.06 -7.88 29.31
CA ARG A 507 -13.84 -8.41 28.67
C ARG A 507 -13.58 -9.89 28.99
N GLU A 508 -14.15 -10.41 30.07
CA GLU A 508 -13.88 -11.79 30.54
C GLU A 508 -15.02 -12.78 30.29
N ALA A 509 -16.23 -12.35 29.90
CA ALA A 509 -17.39 -13.24 29.69
C ALA A 509 -17.54 -13.81 28.25
N LEU A 510 -16.55 -13.66 27.37
CA LEU A 510 -16.65 -14.04 25.95
C LEU A 510 -15.80 -15.28 25.59
N VAL A 511 -15.47 -16.15 26.54
CA VAL A 511 -14.79 -17.41 26.25
C VAL A 511 -15.68 -18.57 26.69
N ASP A 512 -16.61 -18.99 25.82
CA ASP A 512 -16.91 -20.41 25.71
C ASP A 512 -17.54 -20.82 24.36
N ASP A 513 -17.13 -22.02 23.95
CA ASP A 513 -17.56 -22.97 22.92
C ASP A 513 -18.47 -22.51 21.74
N ALA A 514 -17.85 -22.54 20.54
CA ALA A 514 -18.41 -22.50 19.16
C ALA A 514 -17.86 -21.37 18.25
N ARG A 515 -16.61 -20.92 18.49
CA ARG A 515 -15.98 -19.83 17.71
C ARG A 515 -14.92 -20.37 16.76
N SER A 516 -15.19 -20.29 15.46
CA SER A 516 -14.13 -20.43 14.45
C SER A 516 -13.45 -19.08 14.27
N VAL A 517 -12.15 -19.02 14.52
CA VAL A 517 -11.39 -17.77 14.50
C VAL A 517 -10.52 -17.71 13.23
N ILE A 518 -10.57 -16.57 12.54
CA ILE A 518 -9.71 -16.29 11.40
C ILE A 518 -8.52 -15.41 11.86
N PRO A 519 -7.27 -15.94 11.82
CA PRO A 519 -6.08 -15.14 12.11
C PRO A 519 -5.58 -14.37 10.88
N LEU A 520 -4.83 -13.27 11.10
CA LEU A 520 -4.26 -12.46 10.01
C LEU A 520 -3.22 -13.21 9.14
N GLY A 521 -2.66 -14.32 9.64
CA GLY A 521 -1.54 -15.05 9.01
C GLY A 521 -1.84 -15.66 7.63
N GLU A 522 -3.10 -15.71 7.22
CA GLU A 522 -3.55 -16.33 5.96
C GLU A 522 -3.52 -15.39 4.74
N VAL A 523 -3.18 -14.09 4.90
CA VAL A 523 -3.26 -13.12 3.79
C VAL A 523 -2.02 -12.23 3.69
N ASN A 524 -1.64 -11.91 2.44
CA ASN A 524 -0.72 -10.83 2.07
C ASN A 524 -1.27 -9.45 2.48
N ALA A 525 -1.31 -9.18 3.79
CA ALA A 525 -1.67 -7.88 4.33
C ALA A 525 -0.54 -6.89 3.98
N HIS A 526 -0.85 -5.95 3.08
CA HIS A 526 0.02 -4.81 2.80
C HIS A 526 -0.09 -3.89 4.01
N GLY A 527 0.73 -4.16 5.03
CA GLY A 527 0.68 -3.50 6.33
C GLY A 527 -0.20 -4.23 7.36
N ARG A 528 -0.11 -3.78 8.62
CA ARG A 528 -0.70 -4.47 9.79
C ARG A 528 -1.77 -3.66 10.51
N VAL A 529 -2.01 -2.43 10.09
CA VAL A 529 -3.03 -1.57 10.67
C VAL A 529 -4.35 -1.79 9.93
N LEU A 530 -5.44 -2.06 10.64
CA LEU A 530 -6.77 -2.13 10.03
C LEU A 530 -7.24 -0.72 9.63
N LEU A 531 -7.34 -0.44 8.33
CA LEU A 531 -7.73 0.88 7.82
C LEU A 531 -9.24 1.03 7.61
N ALA A 532 -9.94 -0.03 7.20
CA ALA A 532 -11.37 0.03 6.96
C ALA A 532 -12.01 -1.35 6.94
N VAL A 533 -13.31 -1.40 7.28
CA VAL A 533 -14.14 -2.61 7.26
C VAL A 533 -15.33 -2.39 6.32
N ASN A 534 -15.55 -3.31 5.38
CA ASN A 534 -16.75 -3.32 4.55
C ASN A 534 -17.92 -4.00 5.27
N GLY A 535 -18.52 -3.28 6.23
CA GLY A 535 -19.64 -3.79 7.04
C GLY A 535 -20.80 -4.32 6.21
N ASP A 536 -21.22 -3.59 5.17
CA ASP A 536 -22.36 -4.00 4.32
C ASP A 536 -22.12 -5.30 3.54
N ARG A 537 -20.87 -5.55 3.12
CA ARG A 537 -20.51 -6.80 2.46
C ARG A 537 -20.37 -7.94 3.46
N LEU A 538 -19.82 -7.68 4.65
CA LEU A 538 -19.77 -8.67 5.72
C LEU A 538 -21.19 -9.08 6.14
N ARG A 539 -22.13 -8.14 6.30
CA ARG A 539 -23.54 -8.44 6.64
C ARG A 539 -24.20 -9.33 5.59
N ARG A 540 -24.00 -9.06 4.30
CA ARG A 540 -24.51 -9.95 3.23
C ARG A 540 -23.91 -11.36 3.25
N LEU A 541 -22.63 -11.47 3.58
CA LEU A 541 -21.97 -12.76 3.72
C LEU A 541 -22.48 -13.52 4.94
N ALA A 542 -22.61 -12.84 6.08
CA ALA A 542 -23.18 -13.35 7.32
C ALA A 542 -24.59 -13.91 7.11
N LEU A 543 -25.48 -13.11 6.51
CA LEU A 543 -26.85 -13.53 6.18
C LEU A 543 -26.90 -14.68 5.16
N GLY A 544 -26.04 -14.63 4.13
CA GLY A 544 -25.99 -15.68 3.11
C GLY A 544 -25.44 -17.02 3.63
N TRP A 545 -24.69 -17.01 4.73
CA TRP A 545 -24.12 -18.19 5.36
C TRP A 545 -24.87 -18.62 6.64
N GLY A 546 -25.80 -17.81 7.14
CA GLY A 546 -26.47 -18.08 8.41
C GLY A 546 -25.54 -18.01 9.63
N VAL A 547 -24.51 -17.16 9.58
CA VAL A 547 -23.50 -17.02 10.65
C VAL A 547 -23.50 -15.59 11.21
N ARG A 548 -23.03 -15.43 12.44
CA ARG A 548 -22.65 -14.13 13.01
C ARG A 548 -21.15 -13.93 12.85
N ILE A 549 -20.75 -12.71 12.45
CA ILE A 549 -19.35 -12.33 12.23
C ILE A 549 -18.96 -11.23 13.23
N ASP A 550 -18.08 -11.54 14.17
CA ASP A 550 -17.57 -10.56 15.14
C ASP A 550 -16.16 -10.13 14.73
N VAL A 551 -15.99 -8.85 14.38
CA VAL A 551 -14.68 -8.25 14.08
C VAL A 551 -13.99 -7.89 15.39
N LEU A 552 -12.91 -8.60 15.70
CA LEU A 552 -12.22 -8.57 16.99
C LEU A 552 -11.16 -7.46 17.11
N VAL A 553 -11.08 -6.59 16.11
CA VAL A 553 -10.09 -5.50 16.03
C VAL A 553 -10.80 -4.22 15.60
N ALA A 554 -10.41 -3.08 16.17
CA ALA A 554 -10.96 -1.78 15.80
C ALA A 554 -10.22 -1.19 14.59
N VAL A 555 -10.89 -0.28 13.87
CA VAL A 555 -10.23 0.53 12.85
C VAL A 555 -9.14 1.38 13.52
N GLY A 556 -7.92 1.27 12.99
CA GLY A 556 -6.71 1.88 13.52
C GLY A 556 -5.80 0.94 14.31
N ASP A 557 -6.27 -0.24 14.68
CA ASP A 557 -5.47 -1.17 15.49
C ASP A 557 -4.36 -1.80 14.66
N HIS A 558 -3.16 -1.86 15.26
CA HIS A 558 -2.07 -2.67 14.74
C HIS A 558 -2.30 -4.13 15.14
N VAL A 559 -2.45 -5.00 14.15
CA VAL A 559 -2.76 -6.42 14.34
C VAL A 559 -1.48 -7.26 14.20
N PRO A 560 -1.02 -7.94 15.28
CA PRO A 560 0.12 -8.84 15.21
C PRO A 560 -0.13 -10.04 14.29
N ARG A 561 0.95 -10.64 13.78
CA ARG A 561 0.84 -11.83 12.92
C ARG A 561 0.27 -13.00 13.71
N GLY A 562 -0.68 -13.73 13.11
CA GLY A 562 -1.34 -14.87 13.76
C GLY A 562 -2.42 -14.47 14.78
N HIS A 563 -2.58 -13.17 15.05
CA HIS A 563 -3.59 -12.69 15.97
C HIS A 563 -5.01 -12.87 15.38
N PRO A 564 -6.00 -13.25 16.20
CA PRO A 564 -7.41 -13.28 15.80
C PRO A 564 -7.88 -11.91 15.29
N VAL A 565 -8.55 -11.91 14.14
CA VAL A 565 -9.12 -10.70 13.52
C VAL A 565 -10.64 -10.79 13.45
N VAL A 566 -11.16 -11.97 13.17
CA VAL A 566 -12.60 -12.21 13.03
C VAL A 566 -12.96 -13.51 13.74
N ALA A 567 -14.00 -13.48 14.56
CA ALA A 567 -14.67 -14.67 15.08
C ALA A 567 -15.94 -14.93 14.27
N ILE A 568 -16.13 -16.18 13.87
CA ILE A 568 -17.34 -16.70 13.24
C ILE A 568 -18.08 -17.50 14.31
N ILE A 569 -19.37 -17.20 14.45
CA ILE A 569 -20.28 -17.86 15.38
C ILE A 569 -21.40 -18.47 14.54
N GLY A 570 -21.63 -19.77 14.71
CA GLY A 570 -22.47 -20.57 13.80
C GLY A 570 -21.64 -21.59 13.01
N ASP A 571 -22.23 -22.16 11.95
CA ASP A 571 -21.56 -23.16 11.11
C ASP A 571 -20.47 -22.50 10.25
N PRO A 572 -19.18 -22.79 10.47
CA PRO A 572 -18.12 -22.21 9.66
C PRO A 572 -17.95 -22.90 8.30
N THR A 573 -18.59 -24.06 8.06
CA THR A 573 -18.45 -24.85 6.82
C THR A 573 -18.74 -24.07 5.53
N PRO A 574 -19.80 -23.23 5.44
CA PRO A 574 -20.04 -22.39 4.25
C PRO A 574 -19.11 -21.16 4.14
N VAL A 575 -18.33 -20.84 5.19
CA VAL A 575 -17.55 -19.61 5.27
C VAL A 575 -16.27 -19.71 4.45
N ILE A 576 -16.10 -18.73 3.55
CA ILE A 576 -14.90 -18.61 2.74
C ILE A 576 -14.01 -17.52 3.33
N THR A 577 -12.93 -17.90 4.02
CA THR A 577 -12.00 -16.99 4.71
C THR A 577 -11.51 -15.85 3.82
N ALA A 578 -11.14 -16.16 2.57
CA ALA A 578 -10.70 -15.14 1.60
C ALA A 578 -11.76 -14.07 1.28
N ARG A 579 -13.06 -14.39 1.39
CA ARG A 579 -14.15 -13.42 1.18
C ARG A 579 -14.34 -12.52 2.39
N VAL A 580 -14.22 -13.06 3.60
CA VAL A 580 -14.26 -12.30 4.87
C VAL A 580 -13.08 -11.34 4.92
N LEU A 581 -11.86 -11.85 4.73
CA LEU A 581 -10.64 -11.04 4.75
C LEU A 581 -10.61 -10.02 3.60
N GLY A 582 -11.21 -10.33 2.45
CA GLY A 582 -11.40 -9.37 1.34
C GLY A 582 -12.35 -8.20 1.65
N CYS A 583 -13.02 -8.22 2.81
CA CYS A 583 -13.82 -7.11 3.34
C CYS A 583 -13.04 -6.23 4.33
N LEU A 584 -11.83 -6.63 4.74
CA LEU A 584 -10.94 -5.88 5.61
C LEU A 584 -9.83 -5.24 4.76
N LEU A 585 -9.56 -3.96 5.00
CA LEU A 585 -8.47 -3.24 4.35
C LEU A 585 -7.35 -3.00 5.35
N PHE A 586 -6.18 -3.60 5.11
CA PHE A 586 -4.98 -3.38 5.92
C PHE A 586 -4.02 -2.39 5.23
N GLY A 587 -3.22 -1.69 6.04
CA GLY A 587 -2.25 -0.68 5.63
C GLY A 587 -1.10 -0.51 6.62
N ASP A 588 -0.13 0.32 6.25
CA ASP A 588 1.12 0.47 7.01
C ASP A 588 1.01 1.47 8.18
N SER A 589 0.14 2.47 8.09
CA SER A 589 0.05 3.55 9.08
C SER A 589 -1.37 4.02 9.37
N HIS A 590 -1.60 4.39 10.63
CA HIS A 590 -2.86 4.98 11.12
C HIS A 590 -2.85 6.49 10.89
N GLN A 591 -3.20 6.90 9.68
CA GLN A 591 -3.25 8.30 9.24
C GLN A 591 -4.55 8.98 9.70
N PRO A 592 -4.61 10.33 9.79
CA PRO A 592 -5.83 11.06 10.13
C PRO A 592 -7.04 10.70 9.27
N SER A 593 -6.84 10.45 7.98
CA SER A 593 -7.88 10.00 7.06
C SER A 593 -8.47 8.63 7.43
N VAL A 594 -7.79 7.79 8.20
CA VAL A 594 -8.24 6.43 8.49
C VAL A 594 -9.41 6.42 9.48
N SER A 595 -9.36 7.24 10.51
CA SER A 595 -10.37 7.23 11.58
C SER A 595 -10.47 8.56 12.31
N PRO A 596 -11.62 8.86 12.93
CA PRO A 596 -11.78 10.07 13.74
C PRO A 596 -10.77 10.14 14.90
N ALA A 597 -10.45 8.98 15.49
CA ALA A 597 -9.46 8.87 16.56
C ALA A 597 -8.06 9.28 16.09
N ALA A 598 -7.65 8.89 14.87
CA ALA A 598 -6.37 9.29 14.31
C ALA A 598 -6.29 10.80 14.01
N ALA A 599 -7.40 11.40 13.56
CA ALA A 599 -7.46 12.84 13.32
C ALA A 599 -7.38 13.62 14.64
N LEU A 600 -8.19 13.27 15.65
CA LEU A 600 -8.12 13.87 16.98
C LEU A 600 -6.74 13.69 17.61
N GLN A 601 -6.15 12.49 17.52
CA GLN A 601 -4.79 12.24 18.01
C GLN A 601 -3.76 13.11 17.28
N ALA A 602 -3.84 13.25 15.96
CA ALA A 602 -2.89 14.08 15.22
C ALA A 602 -3.01 15.57 15.58
N ILE A 603 -4.23 16.06 15.82
CA ILE A 603 -4.46 17.42 16.32
C ILE A 603 -3.89 17.59 17.73
N SER A 604 -4.13 16.63 18.62
CA SER A 604 -3.55 16.62 19.97
C SER A 604 -2.02 16.54 19.95
N ASP A 605 -1.42 15.74 19.05
CA ASP A 605 0.04 15.65 18.90
C ASP A 605 0.63 17.03 18.52
N ILE A 606 -0.04 17.78 17.64
CA ILE A 606 0.37 19.13 17.24
C ILE A 606 0.25 20.10 18.42
N ALA A 607 -0.87 20.07 19.15
CA ALA A 607 -1.07 20.89 20.34
C ALA A 607 -0.01 20.62 21.42
N LEU A 608 0.27 19.35 21.72
CA LEU A 608 1.28 18.95 22.71
C LEU A 608 2.68 19.41 22.32
N LYS A 609 3.05 19.36 21.02
CA LYS A 609 4.32 19.90 20.56
C LYS A 609 4.38 21.43 20.66
N ALA A 610 3.29 22.13 20.34
CA ALA A 610 3.21 23.58 20.50
C ALA A 610 3.35 24.03 21.97
N MET A 611 2.86 23.22 22.93
CA MET A 611 3.05 23.45 24.37
C MET A 611 4.43 23.05 24.91
N SER A 612 5.26 22.35 24.12
CA SER A 612 6.57 21.92 24.59
C SER A 612 7.47 23.12 24.90
N ALA A 613 8.38 22.97 25.88
CA ALA A 613 9.27 24.04 26.33
C ALA A 613 10.12 24.68 25.22
N GLY A 614 10.31 23.98 24.09
CA GLY A 614 11.04 24.50 22.93
C GLY A 614 10.21 25.40 22.00
N SER A 615 8.87 25.28 22.00
CA SER A 615 7.97 26.07 21.13
C SER A 615 7.17 27.11 21.91
N ASN A 616 6.52 26.69 23.00
CA ASN A 616 5.66 27.52 23.86
C ASN A 616 4.70 28.47 23.11
N ASP A 617 3.92 27.92 22.17
CA ASP A 617 2.99 28.66 21.31
C ASP A 617 1.52 28.33 21.66
N PRO A 618 0.91 29.06 22.63
CA PRO A 618 -0.47 28.81 23.03
C PRO A 618 -1.49 29.14 21.94
N SER A 619 -1.14 29.95 20.93
CA SER A 619 -2.07 30.28 19.83
C SER A 619 -2.31 29.08 18.92
N VAL A 620 -1.27 28.29 18.63
CA VAL A 620 -1.42 27.02 17.89
C VAL A 620 -2.26 26.01 18.67
N VAL A 621 -2.12 25.98 19.99
CA VAL A 621 -2.92 25.10 20.86
C VAL A 621 -4.40 25.48 20.81
N VAL A 622 -4.71 26.77 20.88
CA VAL A 622 -6.10 27.27 20.71
C VAL A 622 -6.67 26.85 19.36
N GLN A 623 -5.93 27.02 18.26
CA GLN A 623 -6.37 26.58 16.93
C GLN A 623 -6.60 25.06 16.85
N ALA A 624 -5.74 24.27 17.50
CA ALA A 624 -5.92 22.83 17.58
C ALA A 624 -7.19 22.46 18.37
N LEU A 625 -7.49 23.19 19.45
CA LEU A 625 -8.72 23.02 20.23
C LEU A 625 -9.97 23.42 19.44
N ASP A 626 -9.92 24.46 18.60
CA ASP A 626 -11.02 24.82 17.69
C ASP A 626 -11.40 23.66 16.78
N HIS A 627 -10.41 23.04 16.13
CA HIS A 627 -10.65 21.90 15.27
C HIS A 627 -11.05 20.63 16.03
N THR A 628 -10.60 20.48 17.27
CA THR A 628 -11.02 19.39 18.16
C THR A 628 -12.50 19.52 18.54
N GLU A 629 -12.93 20.73 18.92
CA GLU A 629 -14.33 21.04 19.23
C GLU A 629 -15.24 20.73 18.04
N ASP A 630 -14.89 21.25 16.86
CA ASP A 630 -15.63 21.02 15.61
C ASP A 630 -15.81 19.53 15.32
N LEU A 631 -14.73 18.74 15.43
CA LEU A 631 -14.78 17.30 15.17
C LEU A 631 -15.61 16.55 16.20
N LEU A 632 -15.49 16.90 17.48
CA LEU A 632 -16.24 16.26 18.56
C LEU A 632 -17.74 16.56 18.45
N LEU A 633 -18.12 17.82 18.17
CA LEU A 633 -19.52 18.19 17.93
C LEU A 633 -20.09 17.51 16.69
N PHE A 634 -19.29 17.37 15.62
CA PHE A 634 -19.71 16.64 14.43
C PHE A 634 -19.85 15.12 14.66
N LEU A 635 -19.05 14.55 15.57
CA LEU A 635 -19.04 13.14 15.91
C LEU A 635 -20.13 12.75 16.93
N ALA A 636 -20.45 13.62 17.88
CA ALA A 636 -21.37 13.37 18.99
C ALA A 636 -22.72 12.76 18.58
N PRO A 637 -23.52 13.35 17.66
CA PRO A 637 -24.82 12.80 17.28
C PRO A 637 -24.70 11.44 16.58
N ARG A 638 -23.59 11.21 15.86
CA ARG A 638 -23.34 9.98 15.10
C ARG A 638 -22.98 8.80 16.00
N VAL A 639 -22.14 9.04 17.00
CA VAL A 639 -21.81 8.04 18.03
C VAL A 639 -23.06 7.71 18.85
N SER A 640 -23.87 8.73 19.20
CA SER A 640 -25.13 8.51 19.92
C SER A 640 -26.13 7.68 19.10
N ALA A 641 -26.26 7.95 17.79
CA ALA A 641 -27.13 7.20 16.90
C ALA A 641 -26.65 5.75 16.73
N GLU A 642 -25.34 5.53 16.57
CA GLU A 642 -24.78 4.18 16.47
C GLU A 642 -24.91 3.37 17.77
N ALA A 643 -24.78 4.02 18.93
CA ALA A 643 -24.97 3.37 20.24
C ALA A 643 -26.42 2.89 20.45
N ARG A 644 -27.40 3.58 19.86
CA ARG A 644 -28.83 3.21 19.89
C ARG A 644 -29.24 2.23 18.78
N ALA A 645 -28.36 1.97 17.81
CA ALA A 645 -28.69 1.10 16.68
C ALA A 645 -28.83 -0.36 17.13
N PRO A 646 -29.78 -1.13 16.57
CA PRO A 646 -29.96 -2.54 16.92
C PRO A 646 -28.74 -3.37 16.55
N LEU A 647 -28.52 -4.45 17.29
CA LEU A 647 -27.43 -5.39 17.03
C LEU A 647 -27.61 -6.04 15.66
N THR A 648 -26.54 -6.05 14.86
CA THR A 648 -26.52 -6.61 13.51
C THR A 648 -25.86 -7.99 13.47
N SER A 649 -26.00 -8.71 12.34
CA SER A 649 -25.32 -10.00 12.08
C SER A 649 -23.79 -9.88 12.07
N VAL A 650 -23.27 -8.65 12.00
CA VAL A 650 -21.86 -8.31 12.15
C VAL A 650 -21.69 -7.44 13.39
N ARG A 651 -20.80 -7.81 14.30
CA ARG A 651 -20.38 -6.94 15.42
C ARG A 651 -18.92 -6.52 15.24
N GLY A 652 -18.52 -5.46 15.92
CA GLY A 652 -17.14 -5.00 15.90
C GLY A 652 -16.80 -4.17 17.12
N ILE A 653 -15.52 -4.04 17.44
CA ILE A 653 -15.06 -3.16 18.51
C ILE A 653 -15.38 -1.71 18.13
N ARG A 654 -16.11 -1.02 19.01
CA ARG A 654 -16.47 0.39 18.89
C ARG A 654 -15.76 1.19 19.98
N ARG A 655 -15.35 2.42 19.67
CA ARG A 655 -14.82 3.36 20.67
C ARG A 655 -15.98 4.07 21.35
N SER A 656 -15.85 4.28 22.66
CA SER A 656 -16.86 5.02 23.42
C SER A 656 -16.81 6.52 23.11
N TRP A 657 -17.88 7.25 23.43
CA TRP A 657 -17.85 8.72 23.37
C TRP A 657 -16.76 9.29 24.28
N ALA A 658 -16.59 8.74 25.48
CA ALA A 658 -15.56 9.15 26.41
C ALA A 658 -14.15 8.97 25.84
N ASP A 659 -13.90 7.90 25.07
CA ASP A 659 -12.60 7.67 24.42
C ASP A 659 -12.27 8.79 23.42
N TYR A 660 -13.26 9.24 22.65
CA TYR A 660 -13.04 10.31 21.67
C TYR A 660 -12.74 11.66 22.34
N VAL A 661 -13.48 12.00 23.39
CA VAL A 661 -13.21 13.20 24.19
C VAL A 661 -11.81 13.08 24.80
N ALA A 662 -11.47 11.92 25.37
CA ALA A 662 -10.16 11.67 25.97
C ALA A 662 -9.00 11.91 25.01
N ILE A 663 -9.07 11.33 23.81
CA ILE A 663 -8.05 11.48 22.76
C ILE A 663 -7.87 12.94 22.34
N GLY A 664 -8.96 13.72 22.29
CA GLY A 664 -8.93 15.11 21.88
C GLY A 664 -8.47 16.07 22.98
N THR A 665 -8.73 15.77 24.26
CA THR A 665 -8.61 16.79 25.33
C THR A 665 -7.71 16.42 26.49
N ASP A 666 -7.57 15.15 26.86
CA ASP A 666 -7.04 14.79 28.18
C ASP A 666 -5.55 15.07 28.31
N GLU A 667 -4.77 14.74 27.29
CA GLU A 667 -3.33 15.05 27.26
C GLU A 667 -3.10 16.56 27.19
N ILE A 668 -3.92 17.30 26.42
CA ILE A 668 -3.80 18.76 26.33
C ILE A 668 -4.09 19.40 27.69
N ARG A 669 -5.19 18.98 28.34
CA ARG A 669 -5.57 19.42 29.69
C ARG A 669 -4.48 19.15 30.72
N ARG A 670 -3.86 17.97 30.68
CA ARG A 670 -2.79 17.60 31.62
C ARG A 670 -1.55 18.49 31.46
N HIS A 671 -1.24 18.92 30.24
CA HIS A 671 -0.06 19.75 29.93
C HIS A 671 -0.37 21.25 29.85
N SER A 672 -1.61 21.68 30.04
CA SER A 672 -1.99 23.10 30.02
C SER A 672 -1.62 23.86 31.30
N ALA A 673 -0.86 23.23 32.19
CA ALA A 673 -0.34 23.84 33.41
C ALA A 673 0.52 25.08 33.05
N GLY A 674 0.26 26.20 33.72
CA GLY A 674 0.91 27.49 33.57
C GLY A 674 0.43 28.27 32.35
N GLN A 675 -0.59 27.79 31.64
CA GLN A 675 -1.08 28.38 30.40
C GLN A 675 -2.56 28.74 30.49
N ALA A 676 -2.87 29.89 31.13
CA ALA A 676 -4.25 30.35 31.33
C ALA A 676 -5.03 30.42 30.01
N GLN A 677 -4.42 30.88 28.92
CA GLN A 677 -5.04 30.93 27.58
C GLN A 677 -5.57 29.56 27.12
N VAL A 678 -4.79 28.49 27.32
CA VAL A 678 -5.18 27.12 26.94
C VAL A 678 -6.30 26.60 27.84
N GLN A 679 -6.21 26.86 29.15
CA GLN A 679 -7.24 26.45 30.12
C GLN A 679 -8.60 27.10 29.84
N ARG A 680 -8.61 28.41 29.54
CA ARG A 680 -9.85 29.14 29.17
C ARG A 680 -10.50 28.58 27.91
N ARG A 681 -9.68 28.24 26.90
CA ARG A 681 -10.17 27.66 25.64
C ARG A 681 -10.70 26.24 25.82
N LEU A 682 -10.01 25.41 26.61
CA LEU A 682 -10.47 24.07 26.99
C LEU A 682 -11.82 24.13 27.72
N ARG A 683 -11.98 25.07 28.66
CA ARG A 683 -13.27 25.28 29.33
C ARG A 683 -14.37 25.62 28.33
N ALA A 684 -14.13 26.58 27.44
CA ALA A 684 -15.11 26.96 26.41
C ALA A 684 -15.48 25.79 25.48
N LEU A 685 -14.51 24.90 25.16
CA LEU A 685 -14.76 23.68 24.40
C LEU A 685 -15.70 22.75 25.18
N PHE A 686 -15.42 22.49 26.46
CA PHE A 686 -16.27 21.61 27.28
C PHE A 686 -17.68 22.17 27.46
N GLU A 687 -17.84 23.47 27.70
CA GLU A 687 -19.16 24.12 27.79
C GLU A 687 -19.95 24.01 26.48
N SER A 688 -19.26 24.15 25.34
CA SER A 688 -19.87 23.97 24.02
C SER A 688 -20.29 22.52 23.78
N LEU A 689 -19.48 21.54 24.21
CA LEU A 689 -19.85 20.13 24.18
C LEU A 689 -21.05 19.81 25.09
N LEU A 690 -21.12 20.38 26.29
CA LEU A 690 -22.26 20.20 27.20
C LEU A 690 -23.57 20.69 26.57
N THR A 691 -23.50 21.78 25.82
CA THR A 691 -24.63 22.35 25.09
C THR A 691 -25.01 21.51 23.85
N GLY A 692 -24.01 21.04 23.09
CA GLY A 692 -24.21 20.34 21.82
C GLY A 692 -24.46 18.82 21.93
N CYS A 693 -24.14 18.18 23.05
CA CYS A 693 -24.25 16.72 23.21
C CYS A 693 -25.55 16.27 23.90
N ALA A 694 -25.97 15.03 23.62
CA ALA A 694 -27.11 14.41 24.28
C ALA A 694 -26.84 14.19 25.79
N PRO A 695 -27.87 14.12 26.67
CA PRO A 695 -27.68 14.02 28.12
C PRO A 695 -26.75 12.89 28.57
N ALA A 696 -26.86 11.70 27.97
CA ALA A 696 -26.01 10.55 28.30
C ALA A 696 -24.52 10.77 27.97
N GLN A 697 -24.20 11.66 27.03
CA GLN A 697 -22.83 11.98 26.63
C GLN A 697 -22.19 13.07 27.50
N ARG A 698 -23.00 13.81 28.28
CA ARG A 698 -22.51 14.93 29.12
C ARG A 698 -21.67 14.46 30.30
N VAL A 699 -21.92 13.26 30.82
CA VAL A 699 -21.20 12.70 31.99
C VAL A 699 -19.68 12.75 31.77
N ALA A 700 -19.21 12.22 30.65
CA ALA A 700 -17.79 12.21 30.30
C ALA A 700 -17.17 13.62 30.16
N VAL A 701 -17.97 14.62 29.81
CA VAL A 701 -17.53 16.03 29.67
C VAL A 701 -17.49 16.73 31.02
N VAL A 702 -18.51 16.51 31.86
CA VAL A 702 -18.59 17.07 33.22
C VAL A 702 -17.41 16.62 34.08
N GLU A 703 -17.04 15.34 34.02
CA GLU A 703 -15.86 14.82 34.74
C GLU A 703 -14.58 15.56 34.37
N ARG A 704 -14.35 15.79 33.07
CA ARG A 704 -13.15 16.48 32.57
C ARG A 704 -13.13 17.96 32.90
N LEU A 705 -14.29 18.60 32.85
CA LEU A 705 -14.46 19.99 33.27
C LEU A 705 -14.17 20.14 34.77
N ALA A 706 -14.72 19.27 35.62
CA ALA A 706 -14.47 19.30 37.07
C ALA A 706 -12.97 19.16 37.40
N VAL A 707 -12.24 18.30 36.67
CA VAL A 707 -10.79 18.14 36.86
C VAL A 707 -10.02 19.36 36.36
N LEU A 708 -10.44 19.98 35.25
CA LEU A 708 -9.84 21.25 34.77
C LEU A 708 -10.03 22.37 35.79
N ASP A 709 -11.22 22.45 36.40
CA ASP A 709 -11.58 23.45 37.41
C ASP A 709 -10.72 23.29 38.68
N GLY A 710 -10.56 22.04 39.13
CA GLY A 710 -9.65 21.71 40.24
C GLY A 710 -8.20 22.08 39.93
N GLN A 711 -7.73 21.83 38.71
CA GLN A 711 -6.38 22.18 38.28
C GLN A 711 -6.15 23.71 38.31
N ALA A 712 -7.05 24.49 37.71
CA ALA A 712 -6.96 25.95 37.71
C ALA A 712 -7.02 26.54 39.14
N ALA A 713 -7.81 25.94 40.05
CA ALA A 713 -7.90 26.40 41.43
C ALA A 713 -6.58 26.24 42.21
N CYS A 714 -5.86 25.14 42.01
CA CYS A 714 -4.61 24.84 42.71
C CYS A 714 -3.37 25.53 42.11
N GLU A 715 -3.41 25.84 40.82
CA GLU A 715 -2.25 26.28 40.06
C GLU A 715 -1.92 27.77 40.22
N TRP A 716 -2.94 28.62 40.20
CA TRP A 716 -2.75 30.08 40.23
C TRP A 716 -2.75 30.61 41.66
N GLN A 717 -1.67 31.29 42.05
CA GLN A 717 -1.52 31.87 43.40
C GLN A 717 -2.38 33.13 43.58
N ASP A 718 -2.34 34.03 42.59
CA ASP A 718 -3.08 35.28 42.60
C ASP A 718 -4.58 35.06 42.28
N ASP A 719 -5.44 35.75 43.02
CA ASP A 719 -6.90 35.63 42.86
C ASP A 719 -7.38 36.08 41.48
N LEU A 720 -6.70 37.06 40.88
CA LEU A 720 -7.00 37.55 39.53
C LEU A 720 -6.71 36.46 38.49
N ASP A 721 -5.54 35.83 38.55
CA ASP A 721 -5.16 34.78 37.59
C ASP A 721 -6.03 33.54 37.75
N ARG A 722 -6.37 33.17 38.99
CA ARG A 722 -7.33 32.09 39.26
C ARG A 722 -8.70 32.37 38.65
N LYS A 723 -9.22 33.59 38.83
CA LYS A 723 -10.50 34.01 38.24
C LYS A 723 -10.44 33.99 36.72
N LEU A 724 -9.39 34.55 36.13
CA LEU A 724 -9.28 34.65 34.69
C LEU A 724 -9.04 33.28 34.04
N ALA A 725 -8.21 32.41 34.61
CA ALA A 725 -8.00 31.05 34.11
C ALA A 725 -9.27 30.18 34.24
N GLY A 726 -10.10 30.46 35.24
CA GLY A 726 -11.41 29.84 35.43
C GLY A 726 -12.52 30.36 34.51
N ALA A 727 -12.29 31.40 33.70
CA ALA A 727 -13.30 31.93 32.79
C ALA A 727 -13.25 31.24 31.42
N ALA A 728 -14.41 30.89 30.85
CA ALA A 728 -14.48 30.35 29.51
C ALA A 728 -14.15 31.44 28.47
N ASP A 729 -13.30 31.14 27.50
CA ASP A 729 -13.01 32.05 26.40
C ASP A 729 -12.77 31.28 25.09
N ARG A 730 -13.60 31.56 24.08
CA ARG A 730 -13.50 30.95 22.75
C ARG A 730 -12.23 31.33 22.00
N GLN A 731 -11.63 32.49 22.28
CA GLN A 731 -10.39 32.94 21.65
C GLN A 731 -9.15 32.67 22.52
N GLY A 732 -9.35 32.47 23.82
CA GLY A 732 -8.31 32.26 24.81
C GLY A 732 -7.49 33.52 25.16
N TYR A 733 -7.70 34.67 24.50
CA TYR A 733 -6.96 35.91 24.76
C TYR A 733 -7.26 36.53 26.13
N GLY A 734 -8.38 36.14 26.75
CA GLY A 734 -8.92 36.72 27.97
C GLY A 734 -9.91 37.83 27.66
N SER A 735 -11.12 37.72 28.23
CA SER A 735 -12.00 38.86 28.44
C SER A 735 -12.30 38.96 29.93
N GLU A 736 -12.59 40.17 30.43
CA GLU A 736 -12.92 40.38 31.85
C GLU A 736 -14.20 39.63 32.29
N PHE A 737 -15.00 39.15 31.34
CA PHE A 737 -16.30 38.52 31.56
C PHE A 737 -16.42 37.08 31.01
N GLY A 738 -15.35 36.51 30.43
CA GLY A 738 -15.43 35.33 29.57
C GLY A 738 -15.98 35.66 28.17
N GLY A 739 -15.53 34.95 27.14
CA GLY A 739 -15.97 35.20 25.76
C GLY A 739 -17.40 34.70 25.55
N SER A 740 -18.34 35.60 25.27
CA SER A 740 -19.76 35.31 24.98
C SER A 740 -19.98 34.28 23.86
#